data_AF-A0A4P7AJF2-F1
#
_entry.id   AF-A0A4P7AJF2-F1
#
_cell.length_a   1.000
_cell.length_b   1.000
_cell.length_c   1.000
_cell.angle_alpha   90.00
_cell.angle_beta   90.00
_cell.angle_gamma   90.00
#
_symmetry.space_group_name_H-M   'P 1'
#
loop_
_entity.id
_entity.type
_entity.pdbx_description
1 polymer ?
#
loop_
_entity_poly.entity_id
_entity_poly.type
_entity_poly.pdbx_seq_one_letter_code
_entity_poly.pdbx_strand_id
1 'polypeptide(L)'
;MKRLISLLGVVSIASSSMAVVVSCKNKADETTFNDPNKQQDISKLVSQYAKSLYLNQNEIDTTSDGLGKIHYSSSYMIENYVRNNTLTELGLKDFKDADVNEFSRYSDISNKYFNKDKSLVSDKLQVGDSVYKGEVITPEMNSTINSIGSLMGSIPGILNSLSNPASFASIIAALQGQIKNFISPELLKTLGTILSNDVLKDLEHAFSVDAYKDDQSQFLSYEDAMNASIIGLANSVDKIINKEESQEKLSAKNSADIDKNINEAASRIADNLSGLMDGSKKFSFDITTDASSIPDVLFFLRTLLVYLNSVSFEEYTEKTFTLNQINKKRIEKISNTSNSFDFEKIIKVLSVIVNDTDKKGSTALKNLLGLLLVTPKDENGKNPNFSSKYEGRKNGLINIVSKLAIKLAGSESIDTSLLKIYIDSFLRSFINYGYENDFLFTIVMGQIPNNSESLSGFLKDLVQNIVGNTTEGNSKNDWDTYFKTYGKWIDYLYDNKNEKLGLSIKKLLQNPLKDLANLPLFGSSTKESSNIFDDKKVFGMEFLTEKSLKDIVNSISDNLGDKKPVIKFDSFAEIFKRLYTNDTFKNATSDINNFMKVFGLEDNGTIKAGSVLEQLQVIIQENVDWINAVIKTLDTNLKQFKAKLSVAEDASIDVFKALKVDTELKETNDFVYTITDSKTNTVNKFEIKLTSEQSYLLISSIDKL
;
A
#
# COMPACT_ATOMS: atom_id res chain seq x y z
N MET A 1 -24.35 48.19 5.00
CA MET A 1 -24.18 48.98 3.77
C MET A 1 -22.83 48.76 3.07
N LYS A 2 -21.65 49.00 3.67
CA LYS A 2 -20.36 48.74 2.99
C LYS A 2 -20.14 47.29 2.53
N ARG A 3 -20.60 46.30 3.32
CA ARG A 3 -20.62 44.86 2.91
C ARG A 3 -21.67 44.53 1.84
N LEU A 4 -22.74 45.31 1.76
CA LEU A 4 -23.76 45.17 0.71
C LEU A 4 -23.27 45.82 -0.60
N ILE A 5 -22.55 46.93 -0.51
CA ILE A 5 -21.86 47.60 -1.62
C ILE A 5 -20.66 46.76 -2.11
N SER A 6 -19.96 46.03 -1.23
CA SER A 6 -18.93 45.07 -1.67
C SER A 6 -19.56 43.82 -2.28
N LEU A 7 -20.72 43.36 -1.81
CA LEU A 7 -21.44 42.26 -2.46
C LEU A 7 -22.03 42.68 -3.80
N LEU A 8 -22.60 43.89 -3.90
CA LEU A 8 -23.05 44.48 -5.16
C LEU A 8 -21.88 44.78 -6.09
N GLY A 9 -20.72 45.19 -5.58
CA GLY A 9 -19.48 45.36 -6.36
C GLY A 9 -18.95 44.03 -6.88
N VAL A 10 -18.96 42.97 -6.07
CA VAL A 10 -18.58 41.60 -6.49
C VAL A 10 -19.59 41.01 -7.47
N VAL A 11 -20.89 41.26 -7.28
CA VAL A 11 -21.94 40.86 -8.23
C VAL A 11 -21.87 41.70 -9.51
N SER A 12 -21.49 42.98 -9.46
CA SER A 12 -21.26 43.83 -10.64
C SER A 12 -19.99 43.44 -11.41
N ILE A 13 -18.94 42.98 -10.73
CA ILE A 13 -17.71 42.45 -11.36
C ILE A 13 -17.95 41.03 -11.92
N ALA A 14 -18.76 40.21 -11.24
CA ALA A 14 -19.16 38.88 -11.72
C ALA A 14 -20.24 38.93 -12.84
N SER A 15 -21.03 40.01 -12.93
CA SER A 15 -22.02 40.20 -14.01
C SER A 15 -21.48 40.99 -15.21
N SER A 16 -20.36 41.74 -15.06
CA SER A 16 -19.67 42.37 -16.20
C SER A 16 -18.74 41.41 -16.97
N SER A 17 -18.48 40.22 -16.42
CA SER A 17 -17.84 39.10 -17.12
C SER A 17 -18.83 38.15 -17.80
N MET A 18 -20.15 38.43 -17.70
CA MET A 18 -21.23 37.78 -18.45
C MET A 18 -22.03 38.79 -19.29
N ALA A 19 -21.36 39.79 -19.87
CA ALA A 19 -21.89 40.42 -21.07
C ALA A 19 -21.55 39.51 -22.27
N VAL A 20 -22.40 38.50 -22.49
CA VAL A 20 -22.50 37.92 -23.83
C VAL A 20 -23.00 39.06 -24.72
N VAL A 21 -22.08 39.73 -25.41
CA VAL A 21 -22.43 40.44 -26.62
C VAL A 21 -22.92 39.37 -27.57
N VAL A 22 -24.24 39.16 -27.58
CA VAL A 22 -24.92 38.47 -28.66
C VAL A 22 -24.80 39.38 -29.88
N SER A 23 -23.65 39.36 -30.54
CA SER A 23 -23.65 39.68 -31.95
C SER A 23 -24.50 38.61 -32.60
N CYS A 24 -25.60 39.00 -33.24
CA CYS A 24 -26.39 38.11 -34.06
C CYS A 24 -25.44 37.37 -35.01
N LYS A 25 -25.15 36.09 -34.70
CA LYS A 25 -24.41 35.22 -35.59
C LYS A 25 -25.30 35.06 -36.81
N ASN A 26 -24.87 35.63 -37.94
CA ASN A 26 -25.48 35.33 -39.21
C ASN A 26 -25.54 33.80 -39.36
N LYS A 27 -26.62 33.33 -40.00
CA LYS A 27 -26.94 31.94 -40.30
C LYS A 27 -25.67 31.08 -40.46
N ALA A 28 -25.70 29.89 -39.85
CA ALA A 28 -24.65 28.89 -39.97
C ALA A 28 -24.41 28.55 -41.46
N ASP A 29 -23.44 29.23 -42.05
CA ASP A 29 -22.67 28.69 -43.15
C ASP A 29 -21.93 27.46 -42.59
N GLU A 30 -21.94 26.35 -43.33
CA GLU A 30 -21.06 25.22 -43.04
C GLU A 30 -19.64 25.77 -42.85
N THR A 31 -19.08 25.63 -41.64
CA THR A 31 -17.76 26.17 -41.33
C THR A 31 -16.73 25.42 -42.18
N THR A 32 -16.41 25.97 -43.35
CA THR A 32 -15.35 25.45 -44.20
C THR A 32 -14.01 25.90 -43.62
N PHE A 33 -13.14 24.91 -43.33
CA PHE A 33 -11.81 25.12 -42.77
C PHE A 33 -10.74 25.31 -43.83
N ASN A 34 -11.09 25.22 -45.12
CA ASN A 34 -10.15 25.16 -46.23
C ASN A 34 -9.53 26.52 -46.61
N ASP A 35 -9.94 27.61 -45.95
CA ASP A 35 -9.42 28.95 -46.20
C ASP A 35 -7.94 29.07 -45.78
N PRO A 36 -7.04 29.65 -46.61
CA PRO A 36 -5.61 29.75 -46.30
C PRO A 36 -5.29 30.50 -45.00
N ASN A 37 -6.04 31.55 -44.66
CA ASN A 37 -5.83 32.30 -43.41
C ASN A 37 -6.25 31.44 -42.20
N LYS A 38 -7.37 30.72 -42.31
CA LYS A 38 -7.79 29.76 -41.28
C LYS A 38 -6.79 28.63 -41.10
N GLN A 39 -6.25 28.07 -42.19
CA GLN A 39 -5.22 27.04 -42.13
C GLN A 39 -3.96 27.55 -41.42
N GLN A 40 -3.55 28.79 -41.66
CA GLN A 40 -2.45 29.41 -40.93
C GLN A 40 -2.75 29.53 -39.43
N ASP A 41 -3.94 30.00 -39.05
CA ASP A 41 -4.33 30.14 -37.64
C ASP A 41 -4.47 28.77 -36.94
N ILE A 42 -5.07 27.78 -37.59
CA ILE A 42 -5.18 26.39 -37.13
C ILE A 42 -3.79 25.79 -36.90
N SER A 43 -2.88 25.95 -37.87
CA SER A 43 -1.52 25.41 -37.79
C SER A 43 -0.76 25.94 -36.58
N LYS A 44 -0.94 27.24 -36.26
CA LYS A 44 -0.33 27.90 -35.10
C LYS A 44 -0.89 27.37 -33.79
N LEU A 45 -2.20 27.15 -33.72
CA LEU A 45 -2.81 26.57 -32.51
C LEU A 45 -2.31 25.14 -32.28
N VAL A 46 -2.33 24.30 -33.32
CA VAL A 46 -1.87 22.91 -33.25
C VAL A 46 -0.36 22.80 -33.02
N SER A 47 0.43 23.82 -33.37
CA SER A 47 1.87 23.86 -33.02
C SER A 47 2.13 23.69 -31.52
N GLN A 48 1.22 24.15 -30.65
CA GLN A 48 1.35 23.98 -29.21
C GLN A 48 1.12 22.52 -28.79
N TYR A 49 0.20 21.83 -29.46
CA TYR A 49 0.02 20.38 -29.28
C TYR A 49 1.26 19.62 -29.76
N ALA A 50 1.87 20.04 -30.87
CA ALA A 50 3.13 19.46 -31.31
C ALA A 50 4.23 19.66 -30.24
N LYS A 51 4.35 20.87 -29.65
CA LYS A 51 5.28 21.12 -28.52
C LYS A 51 5.01 20.20 -27.34
N SER A 52 3.75 19.93 -27.01
CA SER A 52 3.42 19.00 -25.93
C SER A 52 3.70 17.54 -26.30
N LEU A 53 3.62 17.15 -27.59
CA LEU A 53 4.08 15.83 -28.08
C LEU A 53 5.58 15.63 -27.88
N TYR A 54 6.39 16.68 -27.99
CA TYR A 54 7.81 16.58 -27.67
C TYR A 54 8.06 16.11 -26.23
N LEU A 55 7.24 16.57 -25.28
CA LEU A 55 7.34 16.21 -23.85
C LEU A 55 6.92 14.76 -23.59
N ASN A 56 5.96 14.24 -24.36
CA ASN A 56 5.56 12.83 -24.32
C ASN A 56 6.63 11.96 -24.98
N GLN A 57 7.23 12.42 -26.06
CA GLN A 57 8.18 11.63 -26.85
C GLN A 57 9.57 11.49 -26.21
N ASN A 58 10.02 12.48 -25.45
CA ASN A 58 11.37 12.52 -24.88
C ASN A 58 11.35 12.46 -23.36
N GLU A 59 12.37 11.82 -22.79
CA GLU A 59 12.60 11.86 -21.35
C GLU A 59 12.99 13.26 -20.89
N ILE A 60 12.27 13.79 -19.92
CA ILE A 60 12.54 15.03 -19.21
C ILE A 60 13.27 14.67 -17.92
N ASP A 61 14.46 15.24 -17.73
CA ASP A 61 15.27 15.01 -16.53
C ASP A 61 14.77 15.89 -15.37
N THR A 62 14.28 15.25 -14.32
CA THR A 62 13.84 15.89 -13.07
C THR A 62 14.63 15.37 -11.87
N THR A 63 15.81 14.77 -12.07
CA THR A 63 16.56 14.06 -11.03
C THR A 63 16.98 14.91 -9.83
N SER A 64 17.20 16.22 -10.00
CA SER A 64 17.73 17.07 -8.94
C SER A 64 16.83 17.20 -7.71
N ASP A 65 15.52 16.96 -7.81
CA ASP A 65 14.55 16.94 -6.68
C ASP A 65 13.16 16.37 -7.08
N GLY A 66 13.03 15.77 -8.25
CA GLY A 66 11.77 15.33 -8.86
C GLY A 66 11.61 13.81 -8.91
N LEU A 67 11.02 13.32 -10.00
CA LEU A 67 10.66 11.92 -10.21
C LEU A 67 11.69 11.14 -11.05
N GLY A 68 12.86 11.72 -11.27
CA GLY A 68 13.88 11.16 -12.16
C GLY A 68 13.63 11.53 -13.62
N LYS A 69 13.88 10.60 -14.54
CA LYS A 69 13.58 10.81 -15.96
C LYS A 69 12.15 10.39 -16.26
N ILE A 70 11.37 11.28 -16.88
CA ILE A 70 9.93 11.08 -17.09
C ILE A 70 9.51 11.42 -18.52
N HIS A 71 8.45 10.76 -19.00
CA HIS A 71 7.66 11.24 -20.13
C HIS A 71 6.46 12.01 -19.58
N TYR A 72 6.07 13.13 -20.19
CA TYR A 72 5.03 14.01 -19.64
C TYR A 72 3.82 14.12 -20.57
N SER A 73 2.61 14.15 -20.00
CA SER A 73 1.38 14.08 -20.80
C SER A 73 1.19 15.29 -21.71
N SER A 74 0.98 15.01 -23.00
CA SER A 74 0.68 16.03 -24.00
C SER A 74 -0.68 16.66 -23.78
N SER A 75 -1.68 15.85 -23.40
CA SER A 75 -3.04 16.32 -23.13
C SER A 75 -3.08 17.20 -21.90
N TYR A 76 -2.40 16.80 -20.81
CA TYR A 76 -2.33 17.60 -19.60
C TYR A 76 -1.70 18.98 -19.84
N MET A 77 -0.55 19.02 -20.54
CA MET A 77 0.13 20.28 -20.87
C MET A 77 -0.80 21.22 -21.66
N ILE A 78 -1.60 20.67 -22.58
CA ILE A 78 -2.52 21.47 -23.38
C ILE A 78 -3.69 22.00 -22.54
N GLU A 79 -4.30 21.13 -21.74
CA GLU A 79 -5.48 21.45 -20.94
C GLU A 79 -5.19 22.42 -19.79
N ASN A 80 -4.09 22.18 -19.07
CA ASN A 80 -3.81 22.88 -17.82
C ASN A 80 -2.86 24.07 -17.99
N TYR A 81 -1.87 23.97 -18.88
CA TYR A 81 -0.94 25.07 -19.16
C TYR A 81 -1.37 25.87 -20.39
N VAL A 82 -1.38 25.29 -21.60
CA VAL A 82 -1.56 26.05 -22.85
C VAL A 82 -2.88 26.80 -22.91
N ARG A 83 -4.03 26.14 -22.65
CA ARG A 83 -5.36 26.76 -22.76
C ARG A 83 -5.55 28.02 -21.89
N ASN A 84 -4.84 28.09 -20.77
CA ASN A 84 -4.97 29.14 -19.77
C ASN A 84 -3.98 30.31 -19.97
N ASN A 85 -2.91 30.11 -20.73
CA ASN A 85 -1.92 31.15 -21.03
C ASN A 85 -2.36 32.04 -22.21
N THR A 86 -1.78 33.24 -22.25
CA THR A 86 -1.94 34.18 -23.36
C THR A 86 -1.19 33.71 -24.61
N LEU A 87 -1.64 34.13 -25.79
CA LEU A 87 -0.94 33.85 -27.05
C LEU A 87 0.50 34.38 -27.02
N THR A 88 0.72 35.54 -26.40
CA THR A 88 2.04 36.16 -26.22
C THR A 88 2.98 35.27 -25.40
N GLU A 89 2.52 34.73 -24.26
CA GLU A 89 3.29 33.83 -23.40
C GLU A 89 3.64 32.51 -24.11
N LEU A 90 2.80 32.06 -25.04
CA LEU A 90 3.02 30.88 -25.87
C LEU A 90 3.87 31.15 -27.12
N GLY A 91 4.25 32.41 -27.36
CA GLY A 91 5.00 32.83 -28.54
C GLY A 91 4.19 32.82 -29.84
N LEU A 92 2.86 32.79 -29.75
CA LEU A 92 1.94 32.80 -30.89
C LEU A 92 1.63 34.24 -31.31
N LYS A 93 1.92 34.57 -32.58
CA LYS A 93 1.73 35.91 -33.16
C LYS A 93 1.06 35.84 -34.53
N ASP A 94 0.63 37.01 -35.03
CA ASP A 94 0.18 37.22 -36.42
C ASP A 94 -1.05 36.41 -36.86
N PHE A 95 -2.06 36.29 -36.00
CA PHE A 95 -3.34 35.66 -36.39
C PHE A 95 -4.08 36.51 -37.43
N LYS A 96 -4.71 35.85 -38.42
CA LYS A 96 -5.29 36.51 -39.60
C LYS A 96 -6.81 36.61 -39.55
N ASP A 97 -7.49 35.63 -38.96
CA ASP A 97 -8.96 35.53 -38.92
C ASP A 97 -9.52 35.72 -37.48
N ALA A 98 -8.74 36.36 -36.61
CA ALA A 98 -9.13 36.63 -35.24
C ALA A 98 -8.63 37.98 -34.72
N ASP A 99 -9.55 38.71 -34.04
CA ASP A 99 -9.20 39.87 -33.24
C ASP A 99 -8.38 39.42 -32.02
N VAL A 100 -7.06 39.61 -32.12
CA VAL A 100 -6.09 39.21 -31.11
C VAL A 100 -5.46 40.46 -30.50
N ASN A 101 -5.38 40.50 -29.17
CA ASN A 101 -4.58 41.47 -28.42
C ASN A 101 -3.59 40.73 -27.50
N GLU A 102 -2.75 41.48 -26.79
CA GLU A 102 -1.70 40.94 -25.92
C GLU A 102 -2.23 40.08 -24.76
N PHE A 103 -3.50 40.26 -24.37
CA PHE A 103 -4.17 39.52 -23.29
C PHE A 103 -5.05 38.37 -23.79
N SER A 104 -5.18 38.18 -25.12
CA SER A 104 -5.96 37.09 -25.69
C SER A 104 -5.41 35.74 -25.25
N ARG A 105 -6.26 34.88 -24.68
CA ARG A 105 -5.87 33.53 -24.28
C ARG A 105 -5.92 32.57 -25.45
N TYR A 106 -5.13 31.50 -25.37
CA TYR A 106 -5.20 30.41 -26.35
C TYR A 106 -6.64 29.88 -26.50
N SER A 107 -7.33 29.66 -25.38
CA SER A 107 -8.71 29.15 -25.36
C SER A 107 -9.67 30.03 -26.15
N ASP A 108 -9.57 31.36 -26.04
CA ASP A 108 -10.47 32.31 -26.72
C ASP A 108 -10.42 32.18 -28.25
N ILE A 109 -9.22 31.95 -28.80
CA ILE A 109 -9.03 31.81 -30.24
C ILE A 109 -9.28 30.36 -30.68
N SER A 110 -8.78 29.38 -29.92
CA SER A 110 -8.92 27.96 -30.25
C SER A 110 -10.37 27.49 -30.33
N ASN A 111 -11.27 28.05 -29.53
CA ASN A 111 -12.70 27.69 -29.51
C ASN A 111 -13.44 28.02 -30.82
N LYS A 112 -12.84 28.81 -31.72
CA LYS A 112 -13.38 29.05 -33.08
C LYS A 112 -13.21 27.83 -33.99
N TYR A 113 -12.22 26.99 -33.72
CA TYR A 113 -11.81 25.87 -34.58
C TYR A 113 -11.99 24.52 -33.88
N PHE A 114 -11.79 24.47 -32.57
CA PHE A 114 -11.85 23.28 -31.73
C PHE A 114 -12.99 23.39 -30.71
N ASN A 115 -13.58 22.25 -30.32
CA ASN A 115 -14.65 22.25 -29.33
C ASN A 115 -14.08 22.47 -27.93
N LYS A 116 -14.58 23.48 -27.20
CA LYS A 116 -14.15 23.84 -25.85
C LYS A 116 -14.34 22.71 -24.83
N ASP A 117 -15.46 21.99 -24.96
CA ASP A 117 -15.94 21.00 -23.98
C ASP A 117 -15.53 19.56 -24.34
N LYS A 118 -14.82 19.37 -25.47
CA LYS A 118 -14.27 18.08 -25.88
C LYS A 118 -12.74 18.11 -25.91
N SER A 119 -12.14 16.93 -25.89
CA SER A 119 -10.71 16.73 -26.14
C SER A 119 -10.32 17.31 -27.50
N LEU A 120 -9.08 17.81 -27.61
CA LEU A 120 -8.47 18.20 -28.89
C LEU A 120 -8.18 16.99 -29.80
N VAL A 121 -8.19 15.80 -29.21
CA VAL A 121 -7.84 14.52 -29.81
C VAL A 121 -9.11 13.70 -30.05
N SER A 122 -9.23 13.07 -31.20
CA SER A 122 -10.35 12.19 -31.55
C SER A 122 -10.32 10.88 -30.74
N ASP A 123 -11.49 10.37 -30.36
CA ASP A 123 -11.65 9.03 -29.77
C ASP A 123 -11.17 7.89 -30.70
N LYS A 124 -10.98 8.19 -32.00
CA LYS A 124 -10.46 7.26 -33.02
C LYS A 124 -9.05 7.63 -33.49
N LEU A 125 -8.25 8.26 -32.64
CA LEU A 125 -6.89 8.68 -32.96
C LEU A 125 -6.06 7.51 -33.53
N GLN A 126 -5.43 7.74 -34.68
CA GLN A 126 -4.41 6.85 -35.24
C GLN A 126 -3.02 7.34 -34.81
N VAL A 127 -2.25 6.49 -34.14
CA VAL A 127 -0.91 6.84 -33.65
C VAL A 127 0.12 5.93 -34.29
N GLY A 128 1.04 6.51 -35.04
CA GLY A 128 2.15 5.82 -35.67
C GLY A 128 3.02 5.07 -34.67
N ASP A 129 3.67 4.00 -35.12
CA ASP A 129 4.46 3.11 -34.24
C ASP A 129 5.73 3.76 -33.68
N SER A 130 6.20 4.83 -34.30
CA SER A 130 7.38 5.59 -33.86
C SER A 130 7.07 6.63 -32.77
N VAL A 131 5.79 6.80 -32.41
CA VAL A 131 5.36 7.68 -31.32
C VAL A 131 5.40 6.90 -30.01
N TYR A 132 5.87 7.52 -28.93
CA TYR A 132 5.86 6.91 -27.60
C TYR A 132 4.43 6.58 -27.14
N LYS A 133 4.21 5.33 -26.71
CA LYS A 133 2.92 4.79 -26.26
C LYS A 133 3.00 4.19 -24.84
N GLY A 134 3.94 4.64 -24.03
CA GLY A 134 4.08 4.19 -22.64
C GLY A 134 3.39 5.14 -21.65
N GLU A 135 3.50 4.81 -20.36
CA GLU A 135 2.97 5.66 -19.28
C GLU A 135 3.62 7.06 -19.31
N VAL A 136 2.81 8.09 -19.06
CA VAL A 136 3.23 9.49 -18.93
C VAL A 136 2.80 10.08 -17.59
N ILE A 137 3.57 11.04 -17.09
CA ILE A 137 3.32 11.72 -15.83
C ILE A 137 2.35 12.89 -16.02
N THR A 138 1.44 13.05 -15.05
CA THR A 138 0.65 14.26 -14.84
C THR A 138 0.76 14.71 -13.37
N PRO A 139 0.69 16.02 -13.09
CA PRO A 139 0.56 16.55 -11.72
C PRO A 139 -0.80 16.26 -11.09
N GLU A 140 -1.80 15.93 -11.92
CA GLU A 140 -3.14 15.51 -11.48
C GLU A 140 -3.05 14.26 -10.60
N MET A 141 -3.18 14.48 -9.29
CA MET A 141 -3.46 13.39 -8.36
C MET A 141 -4.83 12.83 -8.66
N ASN A 142 -4.92 11.50 -8.76
CA ASN A 142 -6.22 10.86 -8.85
C ASN A 142 -7.09 11.21 -7.62
N SER A 143 -8.40 11.01 -7.78
CA SER A 143 -9.38 11.26 -6.72
C SER A 143 -8.99 10.59 -5.39
N THR A 144 -8.42 9.38 -5.45
CA THR A 144 -7.95 8.61 -4.30
C THR A 144 -6.87 9.34 -3.49
N ILE A 145 -5.78 9.79 -4.11
CA ILE A 145 -4.71 10.53 -3.41
C ILE A 145 -5.22 11.85 -2.85
N ASN A 146 -6.10 12.56 -3.56
CA ASN A 146 -6.68 13.81 -3.08
C ASN A 146 -7.58 13.58 -1.86
N SER A 147 -8.42 12.54 -1.88
CA SER A 147 -9.21 12.12 -0.72
C SER A 147 -8.32 11.72 0.45
N ILE A 148 -7.29 10.91 0.20
CA ILE A 148 -6.29 10.50 1.21
C ILE A 148 -5.61 11.73 1.82
N GLY A 149 -5.16 12.68 0.99
CA GLY A 149 -4.52 13.91 1.47
C GLY A 149 -5.44 14.82 2.27
N SER A 150 -6.69 14.97 1.84
CA SER A 150 -7.70 15.71 2.60
C SER A 150 -7.96 15.07 3.96
N LEU A 151 -8.03 13.74 4.01
CA LEU A 151 -8.19 12.97 5.25
C LEU A 151 -6.96 13.14 6.14
N MET A 152 -5.75 12.93 5.63
CA MET A 152 -4.50 13.03 6.38
C MET A 152 -4.25 14.44 6.94
N GLY A 153 -4.63 15.49 6.20
CA GLY A 153 -4.53 16.88 6.68
C GLY A 153 -5.55 17.22 7.78
N SER A 154 -6.73 16.58 7.77
CA SER A 154 -7.83 16.91 8.68
C SER A 154 -7.87 16.04 9.94
N ILE A 155 -7.50 14.76 9.82
CA ILE A 155 -7.63 13.77 10.91
C ILE A 155 -6.85 14.18 12.17
N PRO A 156 -5.60 14.69 12.13
CA PRO A 156 -4.89 15.06 13.35
C PRO A 156 -5.62 16.16 14.15
N GLY A 157 -6.18 17.15 13.45
CA GLY A 157 -6.98 18.21 14.08
C GLY A 157 -8.27 17.65 14.69
N ILE A 158 -8.95 16.76 13.97
CA ILE A 158 -10.16 16.09 14.45
C ILE A 158 -9.85 15.20 15.66
N LEU A 159 -8.83 14.35 15.60
CA LEU A 159 -8.44 13.45 16.68
C LEU A 159 -7.99 14.21 17.92
N ASN A 160 -7.18 15.27 17.77
CA ASN A 160 -6.81 16.11 18.90
C ASN A 160 -8.04 16.75 19.55
N SER A 161 -8.98 17.22 18.72
CA SER A 161 -10.23 17.82 19.21
C SER A 161 -11.14 16.80 19.89
N LEU A 162 -11.24 15.57 19.37
CA LEU A 162 -12.01 14.47 19.96
C LEU A 162 -11.34 13.89 21.22
N SER A 163 -10.00 13.91 21.29
CA SER A 163 -9.26 13.46 22.47
C SER A 163 -9.46 14.39 23.67
N ASN A 164 -9.79 15.67 23.43
CA ASN A 164 -10.04 16.63 24.50
C ASN A 164 -11.41 16.36 25.18
N PRO A 165 -11.44 16.01 26.48
CA PRO A 165 -12.68 15.73 27.20
C PRO A 165 -13.70 16.87 27.11
N ALA A 166 -13.24 18.11 27.16
CA ALA A 166 -14.09 19.30 27.19
C ALA A 166 -14.75 19.60 25.83
N SER A 167 -14.15 19.13 24.73
CA SER A 167 -14.62 19.43 23.37
C SER A 167 -15.37 18.25 22.73
N PHE A 168 -15.10 17.01 23.18
CA PHE A 168 -15.69 15.80 22.60
C PHE A 168 -17.22 15.87 22.51
N ALA A 169 -17.91 16.17 23.62
CA ALA A 169 -19.36 16.17 23.66
C ALA A 169 -19.98 17.22 22.72
N SER A 170 -19.39 18.42 22.66
CA SER A 170 -19.81 19.48 21.73
C SER A 170 -19.57 19.11 20.26
N ILE A 171 -18.49 18.40 19.95
CA ILE A 171 -18.19 17.91 18.60
C ILE A 171 -19.19 16.82 18.20
N ILE A 172 -19.46 15.85 19.08
CA ILE A 172 -20.43 14.79 18.81
C ILE A 172 -21.84 15.37 18.63
N ALA A 173 -22.22 16.37 19.43
CA ALA A 173 -23.49 17.09 19.27
C ALA A 173 -23.59 17.80 17.91
N ALA A 174 -22.52 18.45 17.46
CA ALA A 174 -22.48 19.04 16.12
C ALA A 174 -22.60 17.99 15.01
N LEU A 175 -21.96 16.82 15.18
CA LEU A 175 -22.02 15.72 14.23
C LEU A 175 -23.40 15.04 14.15
N GLN A 176 -24.17 15.02 15.24
CA GLN A 176 -25.52 14.44 15.23
C GLN A 176 -26.39 15.08 14.14
N GLY A 177 -26.35 16.41 14.00
CA GLY A 177 -27.12 17.14 12.99
C GLY A 177 -26.61 16.97 11.56
N GLN A 178 -25.41 16.40 11.38
CA GLN A 178 -24.71 16.32 10.09
C GLN A 178 -24.38 14.90 9.66
N ILE A 179 -24.71 13.88 10.45
CA ILE A 179 -24.32 12.48 10.19
C ILE A 179 -24.73 12.01 8.79
N LYS A 180 -25.91 12.44 8.32
CA LYS A 180 -26.45 12.09 6.99
C LYS A 180 -25.70 12.74 5.83
N ASN A 181 -24.98 13.83 6.11
CA ASN A 181 -24.11 14.49 5.13
C ASN A 181 -22.76 13.77 5.00
N PHE A 182 -22.38 12.98 6.01
CA PHE A 182 -21.13 12.21 6.03
C PHE A 182 -21.31 10.76 5.58
N ILE A 183 -22.41 10.11 6.00
CA ILE A 183 -22.69 8.70 5.71
C ILE A 183 -24.15 8.59 5.27
N SER A 184 -24.40 7.92 4.13
CA SER A 184 -25.77 7.75 3.64
C SER A 184 -26.60 6.91 4.62
N PRO A 185 -27.89 7.25 4.83
CA PRO A 185 -28.81 6.46 5.64
C PRO A 185 -28.87 4.97 5.28
N GLU A 186 -28.83 4.68 3.98
CA GLU A 186 -28.86 3.32 3.43
C GLU A 186 -27.62 2.54 3.83
N LEU A 187 -26.44 3.17 3.80
CA LEU A 187 -25.20 2.55 4.23
C LEU A 187 -25.22 2.25 5.74
N LEU A 188 -25.70 3.18 6.57
CA LEU A 188 -25.83 2.94 8.02
C LEU A 188 -26.76 1.77 8.35
N LYS A 189 -27.90 1.66 7.66
CA LYS A 189 -28.82 0.52 7.81
C LYS A 189 -28.20 -0.80 7.36
N THR A 190 -27.45 -0.75 6.25
CA THR A 190 -26.71 -1.92 5.74
C THR A 190 -25.67 -2.38 6.75
N LEU A 191 -24.89 -1.45 7.32
CA LEU A 191 -23.94 -1.75 8.40
C LEU A 191 -24.63 -2.36 9.63
N GLY A 192 -25.82 -1.85 10.00
CA GLY A 192 -26.65 -2.39 11.09
C GLY A 192 -27.08 -3.85 10.88
N THR A 193 -27.14 -4.30 9.63
CA THR A 193 -27.48 -5.69 9.29
C THR A 193 -26.25 -6.58 9.26
N ILE A 194 -25.13 -6.06 8.75
CA ILE A 194 -23.84 -6.76 8.62
C ILE A 194 -23.20 -7.00 9.99
N LEU A 195 -23.13 -5.95 10.83
CA LEU A 195 -22.59 -6.02 12.19
C LEU A 195 -23.70 -6.41 13.15
N SER A 196 -24.20 -7.64 13.01
CA SER A 196 -25.16 -8.23 13.93
C SER A 196 -24.58 -8.35 15.34
N ASN A 197 -25.43 -8.56 16.35
CA ASN A 197 -24.96 -8.76 17.72
C ASN A 197 -24.01 -9.95 17.85
N ASP A 198 -24.15 -10.99 17.02
CA ASP A 198 -23.25 -12.14 17.06
C ASP A 198 -21.87 -11.76 16.52
N VAL A 199 -21.79 -11.00 15.41
CA VAL A 199 -20.52 -10.45 14.91
C VAL A 199 -19.89 -9.50 15.93
N LEU A 200 -20.70 -8.66 16.60
CA LEU A 200 -20.20 -7.76 17.65
C LEU A 200 -19.70 -8.50 18.89
N LYS A 201 -20.31 -9.62 19.28
CA LYS A 201 -19.79 -10.49 20.36
C LYS A 201 -18.50 -11.19 19.94
N ASP A 202 -18.41 -11.65 18.70
CA ASP A 202 -17.17 -12.21 18.18
C ASP A 202 -16.04 -11.16 18.17
N LEU A 203 -16.36 -9.91 17.80
CA LEU A 203 -15.43 -8.77 17.89
C LEU A 203 -15.04 -8.46 19.34
N GLU A 204 -15.99 -8.41 20.28
CA GLU A 204 -15.68 -8.28 21.71
C GLU A 204 -14.70 -9.37 22.16
N HIS A 205 -15.00 -10.63 21.85
CA HIS A 205 -14.15 -11.77 22.20
C HIS A 205 -12.75 -11.63 21.60
N ALA A 206 -12.65 -11.30 20.31
CA ALA A 206 -11.38 -11.10 19.60
C ALA A 206 -10.47 -10.03 20.22
N PHE A 207 -11.05 -9.06 20.96
CA PHE A 207 -10.30 -8.01 21.67
C PHE A 207 -10.18 -8.22 23.18
N SER A 208 -11.05 -9.02 23.80
CA SER A 208 -11.06 -9.30 25.23
C SER A 208 -9.95 -10.25 25.68
N VAL A 209 -9.38 -10.01 26.86
CA VAL A 209 -8.45 -10.94 27.51
C VAL A 209 -9.05 -12.34 27.73
N ASP A 210 -10.38 -12.46 27.75
CA ASP A 210 -11.08 -13.73 27.89
C ASP A 210 -10.91 -14.66 26.68
N ALA A 211 -10.54 -14.15 25.51
CA ALA A 211 -10.17 -15.01 24.37
C ALA A 211 -8.88 -15.81 24.58
N TYR A 212 -8.15 -15.55 25.67
CA TYR A 212 -7.00 -16.36 26.09
C TYR A 212 -7.33 -17.33 27.21
N LYS A 213 -8.62 -17.52 27.53
CA LYS A 213 -9.08 -18.48 28.52
C LYS A 213 -9.72 -19.69 27.83
N ASP A 214 -9.46 -20.87 28.37
CA ASP A 214 -10.13 -22.09 27.95
C ASP A 214 -11.57 -22.18 28.51
N ASP A 215 -12.27 -23.26 28.16
CA ASP A 215 -13.61 -23.60 28.66
C ASP A 215 -13.71 -23.77 30.20
N GLN A 216 -12.58 -23.91 30.89
CA GLN A 216 -12.46 -23.96 32.35
C GLN A 216 -12.00 -22.62 32.94
N SER A 217 -12.00 -21.55 32.15
CA SER A 217 -11.56 -20.20 32.52
C SER A 217 -10.09 -20.12 32.96
N GLN A 218 -9.25 -21.06 32.51
CA GLN A 218 -7.81 -21.05 32.74
C GLN A 218 -7.10 -20.36 31.59
N PHE A 219 -6.07 -19.56 31.91
CA PHE A 219 -5.26 -18.92 30.88
C PHE A 219 -4.44 -19.93 30.08
N LEU A 220 -4.52 -19.79 28.76
CA LEU A 220 -3.69 -20.44 27.77
C LEU A 220 -2.23 -19.95 27.88
N SER A 221 -1.29 -20.81 27.48
CA SER A 221 0.08 -20.39 27.23
C SER A 221 0.17 -19.51 25.97
N TYR A 222 1.23 -18.74 25.81
CA TYR A 222 1.47 -18.01 24.55
C TYR A 222 1.50 -18.93 23.33
N GLU A 223 2.02 -20.15 23.49
CA GLU A 223 1.99 -21.19 22.45
C GLU A 223 0.56 -21.58 22.06
N ASP A 224 -0.26 -21.92 23.06
CA ASP A 224 -1.63 -22.37 22.82
C ASP A 224 -2.49 -21.23 22.27
N ALA A 225 -2.31 -20.02 22.77
CA ALA A 225 -2.99 -18.84 22.26
C ALA A 225 -2.61 -18.56 20.79
N MET A 226 -1.33 -18.64 20.44
CA MET A 226 -0.87 -18.49 19.07
C MET A 226 -1.50 -19.57 18.17
N ASN A 227 -1.46 -20.84 18.58
CA ASN A 227 -2.06 -21.94 17.83
C ASN A 227 -3.58 -21.80 17.69
N ALA A 228 -4.29 -21.41 18.75
CA ALA A 228 -5.72 -21.09 18.71
C ALA A 228 -6.02 -19.97 17.71
N SER A 229 -5.17 -18.94 17.68
CA SER A 229 -5.31 -17.81 16.77
C SER A 229 -5.01 -18.17 15.31
N ILE A 230 -4.10 -19.11 15.06
CA ILE A 230 -3.84 -19.70 13.73
C ILE A 230 -5.05 -20.51 13.25
N ILE A 231 -5.71 -21.25 14.15
CA ILE A 231 -6.97 -21.96 13.84
C ILE A 231 -8.07 -20.96 13.47
N GLY A 232 -8.20 -19.86 14.21
CA GLY A 232 -9.09 -18.75 13.86
C GLY A 232 -8.78 -18.18 12.47
N LEU A 233 -7.52 -17.81 12.21
CA LEU A 233 -7.08 -17.30 10.92
C LEU A 233 -7.40 -18.27 9.77
N ALA A 234 -7.18 -19.57 9.97
CA ALA A 234 -7.48 -20.59 8.97
C ALA A 234 -8.97 -20.59 8.63
N ASN A 235 -9.85 -20.55 9.63
CA ASN A 235 -11.30 -20.47 9.42
C ASN A 235 -11.70 -19.22 8.62
N SER A 236 -11.11 -18.05 8.93
CA SER A 236 -11.40 -16.80 8.21
C SER A 236 -10.90 -16.80 6.77
N VAL A 237 -9.64 -17.18 6.56
CA VAL A 237 -9.01 -17.20 5.23
C VAL A 237 -9.75 -18.16 4.32
N ASP A 238 -10.09 -19.34 4.84
CA ASP A 238 -10.83 -20.36 4.11
C ASP A 238 -12.22 -19.87 3.69
N LYS A 239 -12.96 -19.23 4.62
CA LYS A 239 -14.26 -18.64 4.34
C LYS A 239 -14.21 -17.53 3.29
N ILE A 240 -13.21 -16.65 3.35
CA ILE A 240 -13.08 -15.53 2.40
C ILE A 240 -12.72 -16.04 0.99
N ILE A 241 -11.86 -17.06 0.88
CA ILE A 241 -11.33 -17.50 -0.42
C ILE A 241 -12.24 -18.53 -1.08
N ASN A 242 -12.76 -19.50 -0.33
CA ASN A 242 -13.51 -20.62 -0.91
C ASN A 242 -15.03 -20.37 -0.96
N LYS A 243 -15.51 -19.29 -0.32
CA LYS A 243 -16.87 -18.67 -0.32
C LYS A 243 -18.14 -19.54 -0.21
N GLU A 244 -18.12 -20.84 -0.46
CA GLU A 244 -19.31 -21.71 -0.48
C GLU A 244 -19.04 -23.19 -0.13
N GLU A 245 -17.81 -23.63 0.12
CA GLU A 245 -17.57 -25.00 0.62
C GLU A 245 -17.84 -25.07 2.14
N SER A 246 -18.79 -25.94 2.54
CA SER A 246 -19.17 -26.16 3.94
C SER A 246 -18.10 -26.91 4.74
N GLN A 247 -16.89 -26.37 4.80
CA GLN A 247 -15.84 -26.88 5.66
C GLN A 247 -16.23 -26.62 7.12
N GLU A 248 -16.20 -27.66 7.96
CA GLU A 248 -16.50 -27.51 9.38
C GLU A 248 -15.53 -26.50 10.01
N LYS A 249 -16.07 -25.56 10.81
CA LYS A 249 -15.26 -24.57 11.53
C LYS A 249 -14.39 -25.31 12.56
N LEU A 250 -13.08 -25.17 12.43
CA LEU A 250 -12.13 -25.80 13.34
C LEU A 250 -12.24 -25.15 14.73
N SER A 251 -12.25 -25.98 15.77
CA SER A 251 -12.39 -25.54 17.16
C SER A 251 -11.05 -25.28 17.82
N ALA A 252 -11.03 -24.37 18.79
CA ALA A 252 -9.84 -24.02 19.59
C ALA A 252 -10.19 -23.72 21.05
N LYS A 253 -11.17 -24.43 21.63
CA LYS A 253 -11.73 -24.11 22.97
C LYS A 253 -10.80 -24.41 24.13
N ASN A 254 -9.89 -25.35 23.97
CA ASN A 254 -8.92 -25.79 24.99
C ASN A 254 -7.68 -26.40 24.30
N SER A 255 -6.61 -26.67 25.06
CA SER A 255 -5.35 -27.20 24.50
C SER A 255 -5.53 -28.51 23.72
N ALA A 256 -6.48 -29.37 24.09
CA ALA A 256 -6.71 -30.63 23.38
C ALA A 256 -7.34 -30.40 21.98
N ASP A 257 -8.31 -29.50 21.88
CA ASP A 257 -8.89 -29.09 20.60
C ASP A 257 -7.84 -28.40 19.72
N ILE A 258 -7.00 -27.56 20.33
CA ILE A 258 -5.90 -26.87 19.63
C ILE A 258 -4.91 -27.88 19.05
N ASP A 259 -4.42 -28.82 19.86
CA ASP A 259 -3.47 -29.86 19.45
C ASP A 259 -4.04 -30.72 18.30
N LYS A 260 -5.34 -31.02 18.34
CA LYS A 260 -6.02 -31.79 17.30
C LYS A 260 -6.13 -31.04 15.97
N ASN A 261 -6.45 -29.75 16.01
CA ASN A 261 -6.87 -28.99 14.83
C ASN A 261 -5.76 -28.14 14.18
N ILE A 262 -4.66 -27.85 14.89
CA ILE A 262 -3.62 -26.92 14.41
C ILE A 262 -2.95 -27.36 13.09
N ASN A 263 -2.77 -28.67 12.88
CA ASN A 263 -2.18 -29.19 11.65
C ASN A 263 -3.10 -29.07 10.45
N GLU A 264 -4.41 -29.26 10.65
CA GLU A 264 -5.40 -29.05 9.60
C GLU A 264 -5.53 -27.56 9.29
N ALA A 265 -5.59 -26.70 10.30
CA ALA A 265 -5.61 -25.25 10.14
C ALA A 265 -4.42 -24.73 9.32
N ALA A 266 -3.20 -25.14 9.68
CA ALA A 266 -2.00 -24.77 8.94
C ALA A 266 -2.01 -25.28 7.49
N SER A 267 -2.57 -26.47 7.26
CA SER A 267 -2.73 -27.03 5.92
C SER A 267 -3.74 -26.24 5.08
N ARG A 268 -4.89 -25.83 5.65
CA ARG A 268 -5.87 -24.98 4.98
C ARG A 268 -5.27 -23.62 4.58
N ILE A 269 -4.51 -22.99 5.47
CA ILE A 269 -3.79 -21.75 5.15
C ILE A 269 -2.80 -21.99 4.00
N ALA A 270 -1.99 -23.04 4.07
CA ALA A 270 -1.01 -23.37 3.03
C ALA A 270 -1.67 -23.65 1.68
N ASP A 271 -2.79 -24.36 1.65
CA ASP A 271 -3.58 -24.64 0.43
C ASP A 271 -4.13 -23.36 -0.19
N ASN A 272 -4.64 -22.45 0.64
CA ASN A 272 -5.13 -21.16 0.17
C ASN A 272 -3.98 -20.28 -0.35
N LEU A 273 -2.84 -20.21 0.35
CA LEU A 273 -1.66 -19.45 -0.10
C LEU A 273 -1.08 -20.01 -1.41
N SER A 274 -0.92 -21.34 -1.51
CA SER A 274 -0.43 -21.98 -2.75
C SER A 274 -1.37 -21.69 -3.92
N GLY A 275 -2.68 -21.81 -3.71
CA GLY A 275 -3.68 -21.53 -4.75
C GLY A 275 -3.72 -20.06 -5.16
N LEU A 276 -3.41 -19.12 -4.26
CA LEU A 276 -3.25 -17.71 -4.61
C LEU A 276 -1.97 -17.47 -5.43
N MET A 277 -0.88 -18.16 -5.10
CA MET A 277 0.41 -18.04 -5.79
C MET A 277 0.36 -18.61 -7.21
N ASP A 278 -0.32 -19.74 -7.41
CA ASP A 278 -0.48 -20.37 -8.73
C ASP A 278 -1.66 -19.82 -9.55
N GLY A 279 -2.48 -18.94 -8.94
CA GLY A 279 -3.61 -18.28 -9.58
C GLY A 279 -4.89 -19.12 -9.67
N SER A 280 -4.91 -20.33 -9.12
CA SER A 280 -6.11 -21.18 -9.06
C SER A 280 -7.17 -20.66 -8.09
N LYS A 281 -6.77 -19.87 -7.08
CA LYS A 281 -7.66 -19.19 -6.13
C LYS A 281 -7.53 -17.68 -6.27
N LYS A 282 -8.60 -16.96 -5.91
CA LYS A 282 -8.62 -15.49 -5.86
C LYS A 282 -9.07 -15.02 -4.49
N PHE A 283 -8.40 -14.00 -3.96
CA PHE A 283 -8.84 -13.32 -2.76
C PHE A 283 -9.81 -12.20 -3.16
N SER A 284 -11.05 -12.26 -2.68
CA SER A 284 -12.03 -11.19 -2.87
C SER A 284 -12.79 -10.98 -1.56
N PHE A 285 -12.54 -9.85 -0.91
CA PHE A 285 -13.20 -9.50 0.34
C PHE A 285 -14.41 -8.60 0.06
N ASP A 286 -15.59 -9.01 0.52
CA ASP A 286 -16.80 -8.22 0.51
C ASP A 286 -17.30 -8.04 1.95
N ILE A 287 -17.26 -6.81 2.46
CA ILE A 287 -17.68 -6.51 3.83
C ILE A 287 -19.12 -6.95 4.12
N THR A 288 -19.99 -7.01 3.11
CA THR A 288 -21.40 -7.38 3.27
C THR A 288 -21.59 -8.86 3.59
N THR A 289 -20.71 -9.73 3.10
CA THR A 289 -20.77 -11.19 3.32
C THR A 289 -19.71 -11.68 4.28
N ASP A 290 -18.57 -10.99 4.34
CA ASP A 290 -17.34 -11.51 4.94
C ASP A 290 -17.02 -10.85 6.31
N ALA A 291 -17.87 -9.94 6.81
CA ALA A 291 -17.65 -9.27 8.10
C ALA A 291 -17.49 -10.24 9.28
N SER A 292 -18.18 -11.38 9.25
CA SER A 292 -18.05 -12.44 10.26
C SER A 292 -16.70 -13.16 10.25
N SER A 293 -15.88 -12.97 9.22
CA SER A 293 -14.51 -13.50 9.17
C SER A 293 -13.49 -12.55 9.82
N ILE A 294 -13.84 -11.27 10.04
CA ILE A 294 -12.94 -10.26 10.61
C ILE A 294 -12.48 -10.59 12.04
N PRO A 295 -13.35 -11.03 12.98
CA PRO A 295 -12.96 -11.24 14.37
C PRO A 295 -11.79 -12.20 14.54
N ASP A 296 -11.84 -13.35 13.85
CA ASP A 296 -10.81 -14.38 13.92
C ASP A 296 -9.47 -13.91 13.30
N VAL A 297 -9.50 -13.01 12.29
CA VAL A 297 -8.27 -12.33 11.77
C VAL A 297 -7.70 -11.36 12.80
N LEU A 298 -8.56 -10.57 13.45
CA LEU A 298 -8.14 -9.62 14.49
C LEU A 298 -7.60 -10.34 15.73
N PHE A 299 -8.19 -11.48 16.10
CA PHE A 299 -7.70 -12.33 17.18
C PHE A 299 -6.27 -12.82 16.89
N PHE A 300 -5.98 -13.26 15.66
CA PHE A 300 -4.62 -13.61 15.23
C PHE A 300 -3.64 -12.44 15.33
N LEU A 301 -3.97 -11.30 14.71
CA LEU A 301 -3.11 -10.11 14.74
C LEU A 301 -2.84 -9.64 16.17
N ARG A 302 -3.88 -9.56 17.01
CA ARG A 302 -3.76 -9.17 18.41
C ARG A 302 -2.90 -10.17 19.20
N THR A 303 -3.12 -11.47 19.03
CA THR A 303 -2.34 -12.51 19.72
C THR A 303 -0.85 -12.42 19.37
N LEU A 304 -0.54 -12.16 18.10
CA LEU A 304 0.83 -11.91 17.66
C LEU A 304 1.43 -10.66 18.32
N LEU A 305 0.70 -9.55 18.35
CA LEU A 305 1.16 -8.31 18.99
C LEU A 305 1.37 -8.49 20.51
N VAL A 306 0.43 -9.14 21.20
CA VAL A 306 0.53 -9.44 22.63
C VAL A 306 1.72 -10.36 22.92
N TYR A 307 1.93 -11.39 22.10
CA TYR A 307 3.09 -12.28 22.24
C TYR A 307 4.42 -11.54 22.04
N LEU A 308 4.54 -10.74 20.98
CA LEU A 308 5.75 -9.94 20.74
C LEU A 308 5.97 -8.88 21.84
N ASN A 309 4.90 -8.39 22.46
CA ASN A 309 4.97 -7.45 23.56
C ASN A 309 5.44 -8.10 24.88
N SER A 310 5.42 -9.43 25.01
CA SER A 310 5.90 -10.16 26.21
C SER A 310 7.42 -10.09 26.44
N VAL A 311 8.16 -9.52 25.48
CA VAL A 311 9.62 -9.42 25.49
C VAL A 311 10.06 -7.96 25.65
N SER A 312 11.09 -7.71 26.46
CA SER A 312 11.64 -6.37 26.69
C SER A 312 12.49 -5.89 25.50
N PHE A 313 12.71 -4.57 25.42
CA PHE A 313 13.57 -3.99 24.38
C PHE A 313 15.01 -4.51 24.46
N GLU A 314 15.56 -4.65 25.67
CA GLU A 314 16.90 -5.15 25.93
C GLU A 314 16.99 -6.64 25.56
N GLU A 315 15.97 -7.43 25.91
CA GLU A 315 15.87 -8.84 25.53
C GLU A 315 15.88 -9.01 24.00
N TYR A 316 15.23 -8.10 23.25
CA TYR A 316 15.29 -8.12 21.79
C TYR A 316 16.69 -7.78 21.26
N THR A 317 17.38 -6.80 21.83
CA THR A 317 18.48 -6.12 21.11
C THR A 317 19.89 -6.47 21.61
N GLU A 318 20.05 -6.94 22.84
CA GLU A 318 21.38 -7.10 23.44
C GLU A 318 22.04 -8.46 23.15
N LYS A 319 21.30 -9.56 23.24
CA LYS A 319 21.83 -10.92 23.08
C LYS A 319 20.83 -11.82 22.37
N THR A 320 21.33 -12.71 21.52
CA THR A 320 20.50 -13.74 20.90
C THR A 320 19.94 -14.69 21.95
N PHE A 321 18.65 -15.00 21.86
CA PHE A 321 18.00 -15.96 22.73
C PHE A 321 18.56 -17.36 22.53
N THR A 322 18.61 -18.11 23.63
CA THR A 322 18.77 -19.56 23.61
C THR A 322 17.42 -20.24 23.39
N LEU A 323 17.43 -21.49 22.90
CA LEU A 323 16.20 -22.30 22.77
C LEU A 323 15.42 -22.40 24.09
N ASN A 324 16.11 -22.47 25.23
CA ASN A 324 15.48 -22.52 26.55
C ASN A 324 14.76 -21.23 26.92
N GLN A 325 15.33 -20.07 26.58
CA GLN A 325 14.67 -18.77 26.79
C GLN A 325 13.42 -18.63 25.92
N ILE A 326 13.50 -19.03 24.65
CA ILE A 326 12.35 -19.06 23.74
C ILE A 326 11.26 -19.99 24.29
N ASN A 327 11.62 -21.20 24.72
CA ASN A 327 10.67 -22.15 25.29
C ASN A 327 9.98 -21.57 26.54
N LYS A 328 10.75 -20.95 27.44
CA LYS A 328 10.22 -20.32 28.66
C LYS A 328 9.16 -19.27 28.34
N LYS A 329 9.40 -18.42 27.34
CA LYS A 329 8.41 -17.42 26.89
C LYS A 329 7.17 -18.07 26.26
N ARG A 330 7.33 -19.14 25.47
CA ARG A 330 6.20 -19.83 24.80
C ARG A 330 5.26 -20.56 25.76
N ILE A 331 5.80 -21.15 26.84
CA ILE A 331 5.00 -21.88 27.83
C ILE A 331 4.46 -20.98 28.95
N GLU A 332 4.88 -19.73 29.01
CA GLU A 332 4.34 -18.76 29.95
C GLU A 332 2.85 -18.53 29.68
N LYS A 333 2.04 -18.52 30.75
CA LYS A 333 0.61 -18.27 30.66
C LYS A 333 0.35 -16.79 30.49
N ILE A 334 -0.59 -16.47 29.60
CA ILE A 334 -1.09 -15.10 29.44
C ILE A 334 -1.76 -14.67 30.76
N SER A 335 -1.67 -13.39 31.09
CA SER A 335 -2.29 -12.82 32.28
C SER A 335 -3.27 -11.70 31.93
N ASN A 336 -4.10 -11.31 32.90
CA ASN A 336 -5.03 -10.17 32.76
C ASN A 336 -4.34 -8.87 32.33
N THR A 337 -3.07 -8.64 32.72
CA THR A 337 -2.33 -7.41 32.38
C THR A 337 -1.60 -7.50 31.04
N SER A 338 -1.60 -8.67 30.40
CA SER A 338 -0.85 -8.91 29.16
C SER A 338 -1.60 -8.46 27.90
N ASN A 339 -2.90 -8.17 27.98
CA ASN A 339 -3.75 -7.80 26.83
C ASN A 339 -3.53 -6.35 26.37
N SER A 340 -2.29 -6.00 26.07
CA SER A 340 -1.86 -4.68 25.62
C SER A 340 -0.66 -4.76 24.68
N PHE A 341 -0.40 -3.66 23.98
CA PHE A 341 0.73 -3.52 23.07
C PHE A 341 1.44 -2.19 23.27
N ASP A 342 2.73 -2.23 23.61
CA ASP A 342 3.59 -1.05 23.71
C ASP A 342 4.11 -0.67 22.32
N PHE A 343 3.49 0.35 21.73
CA PHE A 343 3.80 0.80 20.38
C PHE A 343 5.19 1.45 20.30
N GLU A 344 5.59 2.22 21.32
CA GLU A 344 6.90 2.86 21.38
C GLU A 344 8.01 1.81 21.40
N LYS A 345 7.87 0.76 22.21
CA LYS A 345 8.85 -0.32 22.31
C LYS A 345 9.06 -0.99 20.96
N ILE A 346 8.00 -1.34 20.24
CA ILE A 346 8.14 -2.02 18.95
C ILE A 346 8.73 -1.09 17.89
N ILE A 347 8.33 0.17 17.83
CA ILE A 347 8.96 1.14 16.94
C ILE A 347 10.47 1.25 17.26
N LYS A 348 10.87 1.28 18.52
CA LYS A 348 12.29 1.26 18.91
C LYS A 348 13.01 -0.02 18.46
N VAL A 349 12.41 -1.19 18.63
CA VAL A 349 12.99 -2.46 18.14
C VAL A 349 13.14 -2.43 16.61
N LEU A 350 12.11 -1.98 15.89
CA LEU A 350 12.17 -1.84 14.43
C LEU A 350 13.24 -0.83 14.02
N SER A 351 13.36 0.31 14.71
CA SER A 351 14.41 1.30 14.49
C SER A 351 15.80 0.70 14.65
N VAL A 352 16.02 -0.19 15.63
CA VAL A 352 17.29 -0.92 15.77
C VAL A 352 17.53 -1.86 14.59
N ILE A 353 16.50 -2.57 14.12
CA ILE A 353 16.60 -3.49 12.97
C ILE A 353 16.95 -2.77 11.67
N VAL A 354 16.29 -1.63 11.39
CA VAL A 354 16.46 -0.92 10.12
C VAL A 354 17.73 -0.06 10.06
N ASN A 355 18.20 0.44 11.20
CA ASN A 355 19.42 1.26 11.28
C ASN A 355 20.68 0.43 11.51
N ASP A 356 20.57 -0.72 12.20
CA ASP A 356 21.64 -1.70 12.40
C ASP A 356 22.96 -1.13 12.93
N THR A 357 22.90 -0.36 14.01
CA THR A 357 24.12 0.10 14.69
C THR A 357 24.73 -1.05 15.51
N ASP A 358 26.03 -1.29 15.37
CA ASP A 358 26.79 -2.30 16.13
C ASP A 358 26.24 -3.74 16.04
N LYS A 359 25.66 -4.14 14.90
CA LYS A 359 25.04 -5.46 14.67
C LYS A 359 23.82 -5.77 15.55
N LYS A 360 23.30 -4.79 16.29
CA LYS A 360 22.10 -4.97 17.11
C LYS A 360 20.86 -5.24 16.24
N GLY A 361 20.86 -4.80 14.99
CA GLY A 361 19.78 -5.08 14.05
C GLY A 361 19.68 -6.56 13.70
N SER A 362 20.81 -7.20 13.41
CA SER A 362 20.87 -8.68 13.21
C SER A 362 20.42 -9.43 14.47
N THR A 363 20.87 -9.03 15.67
CA THR A 363 20.46 -9.65 16.93
C THR A 363 18.96 -9.55 17.16
N ALA A 364 18.37 -8.38 16.98
CA ALA A 364 16.93 -8.17 17.12
C ALA A 364 16.11 -9.00 16.13
N LEU A 365 16.58 -9.10 14.89
CA LEU A 365 15.94 -9.94 13.88
C LEU A 365 16.07 -11.44 14.23
N LYS A 366 17.24 -11.90 14.68
CA LYS A 366 17.43 -13.28 15.18
C LYS A 366 16.47 -13.57 16.32
N ASN A 367 16.27 -12.65 17.24
CA ASN A 367 15.35 -12.86 18.35
C ASN A 367 13.89 -12.91 17.89
N LEU A 368 13.50 -12.03 16.95
CA LEU A 368 12.17 -12.05 16.34
C LEU A 368 11.90 -13.36 15.60
N LEU A 369 12.81 -13.78 14.72
CA LEU A 369 12.71 -15.07 14.01
C LEU A 369 12.64 -16.25 14.99
N GLY A 370 13.39 -16.15 16.10
CA GLY A 370 13.43 -17.16 17.13
C GLY A 370 12.08 -17.34 17.81
N LEU A 371 11.49 -16.25 18.28
CA LEU A 371 10.17 -16.27 18.91
C LEU A 371 9.08 -16.81 17.97
N LEU A 372 9.15 -16.47 16.68
CA LEU A 372 8.12 -16.84 15.71
C LEU A 372 8.25 -18.26 15.14
N LEU A 373 9.48 -18.75 14.89
CA LEU A 373 9.70 -19.92 14.03
C LEU A 373 10.49 -21.07 14.67
N VAL A 374 11.24 -20.84 15.75
CA VAL A 374 11.98 -21.94 16.41
C VAL A 374 11.01 -23.00 16.90
N THR A 375 11.43 -24.26 16.95
CA THR A 375 10.65 -25.32 17.59
C THR A 375 11.41 -25.83 18.82
N PRO A 376 11.00 -25.46 20.05
CA PRO A 376 11.59 -25.99 21.26
C PRO A 376 11.60 -27.52 21.31
N LYS A 377 12.43 -28.07 22.19
CA LYS A 377 12.47 -29.50 22.49
C LYS A 377 11.08 -30.02 22.87
N ASP A 378 10.76 -31.22 22.42
CA ASP A 378 9.50 -31.89 22.73
C ASP A 378 9.38 -32.22 24.23
N GLU A 379 8.27 -32.82 24.63
CA GLU A 379 8.01 -33.22 26.04
C GLU A 379 9.05 -34.22 26.58
N ASN A 380 9.76 -34.93 25.69
CA ASN A 380 10.83 -35.87 26.02
C ASN A 380 12.23 -35.22 25.95
N GLY A 381 12.31 -33.90 25.78
CA GLY A 381 13.56 -33.16 25.67
C GLY A 381 14.31 -33.37 24.34
N LYS A 382 13.66 -33.89 23.30
CA LYS A 382 14.28 -34.16 22.00
C LYS A 382 14.05 -33.01 21.03
N ASN A 383 15.09 -32.70 20.25
CA ASN A 383 14.98 -31.77 19.12
C ASN A 383 14.21 -32.43 17.95
N PRO A 384 13.54 -31.64 17.10
CA PRO A 384 13.00 -32.14 15.84
C PRO A 384 14.08 -32.88 15.04
N ASN A 385 13.74 -34.07 14.56
CA ASN A 385 14.64 -34.91 13.78
C ASN A 385 14.18 -34.93 12.32
N PHE A 386 14.99 -34.37 11.42
CA PHE A 386 14.72 -34.29 9.99
C PHE A 386 14.45 -35.65 9.31
N SER A 387 14.85 -36.77 9.92
CA SER A 387 14.64 -38.13 9.41
C SER A 387 13.34 -38.81 9.86
N SER A 388 12.55 -38.15 10.71
CA SER A 388 11.25 -38.65 11.19
C SER A 388 10.18 -37.57 11.06
N LYS A 389 8.92 -37.95 10.93
CA LYS A 389 7.80 -37.01 10.99
C LYS A 389 7.78 -36.30 12.35
N TYR A 390 7.49 -35.00 12.35
CA TYR A 390 7.30 -34.24 13.58
C TYR A 390 5.89 -34.52 14.13
N GLU A 391 5.83 -34.96 15.38
CA GLU A 391 4.58 -35.28 16.10
C GLU A 391 4.41 -34.42 17.37
N GLY A 392 5.24 -33.39 17.53
CA GLY A 392 5.22 -32.54 18.71
C GLY A 392 4.09 -31.50 18.69
N ARG A 393 3.82 -30.92 19.87
CA ARG A 393 2.76 -29.92 20.08
C ARG A 393 3.21 -28.47 19.89
N LYS A 394 4.52 -28.25 19.72
CA LYS A 394 5.09 -26.90 19.52
C LYS A 394 5.00 -26.53 18.05
N ASN A 395 3.90 -25.91 17.65
CA ASN A 395 3.57 -25.65 16.26
C ASN A 395 3.85 -24.22 15.87
N GLY A 396 3.21 -23.23 16.49
CA GLY A 396 3.41 -21.81 16.18
C GLY A 396 3.33 -21.50 14.68
N LEU A 397 4.00 -20.43 14.24
CA LEU A 397 3.97 -20.00 12.84
C LEU A 397 4.80 -20.90 11.90
N ILE A 398 5.81 -21.62 12.43
CA ILE A 398 6.60 -22.56 11.61
C ILE A 398 5.75 -23.67 11.00
N ASN A 399 4.62 -24.01 11.61
CA ASN A 399 3.69 -24.98 11.04
C ASN A 399 3.06 -24.49 9.73
N ILE A 400 2.73 -23.20 9.61
CA ILE A 400 2.22 -22.62 8.36
C ILE A 400 3.33 -22.67 7.29
N VAL A 401 4.54 -22.24 7.66
CA VAL A 401 5.70 -22.20 6.75
C VAL A 401 6.02 -23.60 6.23
N SER A 402 6.03 -24.61 7.09
CA SER A 402 6.34 -25.98 6.70
C SER A 402 5.25 -26.63 5.86
N LYS A 403 3.97 -26.39 6.16
CA LYS A 403 2.86 -26.87 5.33
C LYS A 403 2.87 -26.21 3.95
N LEU A 404 3.18 -24.92 3.85
CA LEU A 404 3.37 -24.25 2.56
C LEU A 404 4.53 -24.88 1.78
N ALA A 405 5.68 -25.10 2.43
CA ALA A 405 6.82 -25.76 1.78
C ALA A 405 6.49 -27.18 1.29
N ILE A 406 5.75 -27.97 2.09
CA ILE A 406 5.25 -29.30 1.69
C ILE A 406 4.38 -29.20 0.44
N LYS A 407 3.47 -28.22 0.38
CA LYS A 407 2.57 -28.02 -0.77
C LYS A 407 3.36 -27.62 -2.02
N LEU A 408 4.29 -26.68 -1.90
CA LEU A 408 5.16 -26.26 -3.00
C LEU A 408 6.08 -27.39 -3.48
N ALA A 409 6.53 -28.27 -2.58
CA ALA A 409 7.34 -29.44 -2.92
C ALA A 409 6.53 -30.62 -3.49
N GLY A 410 5.20 -30.58 -3.39
CA GLY A 410 4.30 -31.65 -3.83
C GLY A 410 4.40 -32.95 -3.03
N SER A 411 5.16 -32.99 -1.94
CA SER A 411 5.40 -34.19 -1.13
C SER A 411 5.71 -33.84 0.34
N GLU A 412 5.35 -34.73 1.28
CA GLU A 412 5.67 -34.52 2.71
C GLU A 412 7.15 -34.81 3.05
N SER A 413 7.83 -35.55 2.17
CA SER A 413 9.19 -36.02 2.37
C SER A 413 9.93 -36.18 1.04
N ILE A 414 11.24 -35.97 1.09
CA ILE A 414 12.15 -36.20 -0.01
C ILE A 414 12.95 -37.47 0.30
N ASP A 415 12.85 -38.47 -0.56
CA ASP A 415 13.66 -39.68 -0.48
C ASP A 415 15.04 -39.41 -1.11
N THR A 416 16.09 -39.42 -0.29
CA THR A 416 17.48 -39.39 -0.78
C THR A 416 18.05 -40.81 -0.79
N SER A 417 19.18 -41.03 -1.48
CA SER A 417 19.85 -42.33 -1.52
C SER A 417 20.32 -42.84 -0.14
N LEU A 418 20.38 -41.97 0.86
CA LEU A 418 20.88 -42.29 2.21
C LEU A 418 19.78 -42.26 3.28
N LEU A 419 18.84 -41.31 3.19
CA LEU A 419 17.83 -41.03 4.22
C LEU A 419 16.53 -40.48 3.60
N LYS A 420 15.40 -40.75 4.26
CA LYS A 420 14.14 -40.07 4.02
C LYS A 420 14.08 -38.78 4.84
N ILE A 421 13.99 -37.63 4.16
CA ILE A 421 13.96 -36.30 4.80
C ILE A 421 12.51 -35.82 4.85
N TYR A 422 11.96 -35.62 6.04
CA TYR A 422 10.63 -35.04 6.20
C TYR A 422 10.74 -33.52 6.19
N ILE A 423 10.02 -32.85 5.28
CA ILE A 423 10.20 -31.41 5.00
C ILE A 423 9.90 -30.58 6.25
N ASP A 424 8.83 -30.89 6.96
CA ASP A 424 8.46 -30.19 8.21
C ASP A 424 9.55 -30.28 9.28
N SER A 425 9.98 -31.50 9.61
CA SER A 425 11.05 -31.72 10.57
C SER A 425 12.36 -31.08 10.13
N PHE A 426 12.70 -31.16 8.84
CA PHE A 426 13.89 -30.53 8.28
C PHE A 426 13.87 -29.02 8.46
N LEU A 427 12.77 -28.34 8.14
CA LEU A 427 12.64 -26.90 8.32
C LEU A 427 12.74 -26.50 9.80
N ARG A 428 12.11 -27.25 10.69
CA ARG A 428 12.21 -27.01 12.14
C ARG A 428 13.64 -27.19 12.64
N SER A 429 14.34 -28.26 12.22
CA SER A 429 15.75 -28.47 12.53
C SER A 429 16.63 -27.35 11.94
N PHE A 430 16.35 -26.89 10.72
CA PHE A 430 17.08 -25.80 10.07
C PHE A 430 16.97 -24.48 10.84
N ILE A 431 15.75 -24.11 11.25
CA ILE A 431 15.55 -22.90 12.06
C ILE A 431 16.25 -23.06 13.42
N ASN A 432 16.11 -24.21 14.08
CA ASN A 432 16.77 -24.50 15.36
C ASN A 432 18.30 -24.46 15.27
N TYR A 433 18.88 -24.86 14.13
CA TYR A 433 20.30 -24.77 13.83
C TYR A 433 20.81 -23.31 13.80
N GLY A 434 19.90 -22.33 13.75
CA GLY A 434 20.19 -20.92 14.02
C GLY A 434 20.58 -20.62 15.48
N TYR A 435 20.22 -21.48 16.43
CA TYR A 435 20.29 -21.19 17.87
C TYR A 435 21.01 -22.26 18.70
N GLU A 436 21.05 -23.50 18.24
CA GLU A 436 21.76 -24.61 18.89
C GLU A 436 22.57 -25.39 17.85
N ASN A 437 23.74 -25.90 18.24
CA ASN A 437 24.54 -26.76 17.38
C ASN A 437 23.96 -28.19 17.38
N ASP A 438 23.70 -28.72 16.20
CA ASP A 438 23.33 -30.12 15.99
C ASP A 438 24.35 -30.76 15.04
N PHE A 439 25.09 -31.75 15.56
CA PHE A 439 26.15 -32.42 14.82
C PHE A 439 25.61 -33.18 13.59
N LEU A 440 24.47 -33.86 13.72
CA LEU A 440 23.86 -34.59 12.61
C LEU A 440 23.36 -33.62 11.54
N PHE A 441 22.74 -32.52 11.96
CA PHE A 441 22.28 -31.49 11.03
C PHE A 441 23.45 -30.79 10.32
N THR A 442 24.58 -30.58 11.01
CA THR A 442 25.82 -30.04 10.42
C THR A 442 26.32 -30.93 9.26
N ILE A 443 26.27 -32.25 9.44
CA ILE A 443 26.62 -33.21 8.37
C ILE A 443 25.66 -33.05 7.18
N VAL A 444 24.35 -33.00 7.42
CA VAL A 444 23.35 -32.81 6.36
C VAL A 444 23.56 -31.51 5.59
N MET A 445 23.72 -30.39 6.30
CA MET A 445 24.03 -29.09 5.68
C MET A 445 25.32 -29.13 4.87
N GLY A 446 26.30 -29.95 5.25
CA GLY A 446 27.52 -30.15 4.48
C GLY A 446 27.34 -30.94 3.19
N GLN A 447 26.28 -31.74 3.06
CA GLN A 447 26.00 -32.59 1.88
C GLN A 447 25.06 -31.94 0.87
N ILE A 448 24.27 -30.93 1.24
CA ILE A 448 23.30 -30.27 0.34
C ILE A 448 23.95 -29.75 -0.96
N PRO A 449 25.09 -29.04 -0.94
CA PRO A 449 25.74 -28.58 -2.18
C PRO A 449 26.09 -29.71 -3.15
N ASN A 450 26.58 -30.83 -2.61
CA ASN A 450 26.99 -31.99 -3.40
C ASN A 450 25.81 -32.73 -4.04
N ASN A 451 24.59 -32.50 -3.54
CA ASN A 451 23.35 -33.08 -4.04
C ASN A 451 22.43 -32.02 -4.68
N SER A 452 22.96 -30.83 -4.99
CA SER A 452 22.16 -29.71 -5.53
C SER A 452 21.49 -30.04 -6.87
N GLU A 453 22.08 -30.93 -7.68
CA GLU A 453 21.50 -31.44 -8.93
C GLU A 453 20.22 -32.26 -8.73
N SER A 454 20.01 -32.82 -7.53
CA SER A 454 18.78 -33.55 -7.17
C SER A 454 17.66 -32.63 -6.67
N LEU A 455 17.95 -31.34 -6.45
CA LEU A 455 16.94 -30.33 -6.11
C LEU A 455 16.26 -29.85 -7.41
N SER A 456 14.97 -29.55 -7.35
CA SER A 456 14.20 -29.06 -8.50
C SER A 456 13.97 -27.55 -8.45
N GLY A 457 13.99 -26.92 -9.63
CA GLY A 457 13.58 -25.52 -9.83
C GLY A 457 14.32 -24.52 -8.94
N PHE A 458 13.56 -23.63 -8.32
CA PHE A 458 14.07 -22.52 -7.49
C PHE A 458 15.09 -22.94 -6.41
N LEU A 459 14.91 -24.10 -5.76
CA LEU A 459 15.80 -24.54 -4.69
C LEU A 459 17.21 -24.90 -5.20
N LYS A 460 17.29 -25.48 -6.40
CA LYS A 460 18.57 -25.76 -7.07
C LYS A 460 19.32 -24.46 -7.37
N ASP A 461 18.64 -23.52 -8.01
CA ASP A 461 19.22 -22.22 -8.37
C ASP A 461 19.68 -21.45 -7.13
N LEU A 462 18.90 -21.48 -6.05
CA LEU A 462 19.26 -20.85 -4.77
C LEU A 462 20.55 -21.44 -4.20
N VAL A 463 20.66 -22.78 -4.11
CA VAL A 463 21.86 -23.45 -3.57
C VAL A 463 23.06 -23.18 -4.47
N GLN A 464 22.91 -23.27 -5.79
CA GLN A 464 23.99 -23.01 -6.75
C GLN A 464 24.48 -21.55 -6.70
N ASN A 465 23.58 -20.59 -6.52
CA ASN A 465 23.94 -19.17 -6.37
C ASN A 465 24.67 -18.88 -5.05
N ILE A 466 24.38 -19.61 -3.97
CA ILE A 466 25.12 -19.51 -2.69
C ILE A 466 26.50 -20.18 -2.81
N VAL A 467 26.55 -21.41 -3.34
CA VAL A 467 27.78 -22.20 -3.50
C VAL A 467 28.73 -21.57 -4.53
N GLY A 468 28.18 -20.99 -5.59
CA GLY A 468 28.91 -20.33 -6.65
C GLY A 468 29.38 -18.91 -6.31
N ASN A 469 29.15 -18.44 -5.08
CA ASN A 469 29.69 -17.16 -4.60
C ASN A 469 30.84 -17.42 -3.62
N THR A 470 31.99 -16.80 -3.88
CA THR A 470 33.20 -16.91 -3.04
C THR A 470 33.42 -15.61 -2.29
N THR A 471 33.57 -15.70 -0.97
CA THR A 471 33.79 -14.53 -0.13
C THR A 471 35.21 -13.99 -0.38
N GLU A 472 35.34 -12.71 -0.76
CA GLU A 472 36.65 -12.09 -1.03
C GLU A 472 37.63 -12.34 0.13
N GLY A 473 38.76 -13.00 -0.17
CA GLY A 473 39.84 -13.27 0.79
C GLY A 473 39.86 -14.67 1.41
N ASN A 474 38.88 -15.55 1.14
CA ASN A 474 38.92 -16.97 1.53
C ASN A 474 38.61 -17.88 0.34
N SER A 475 39.36 -18.98 0.21
CA SER A 475 39.09 -20.05 -0.76
C SER A 475 37.83 -20.87 -0.48
N LYS A 476 36.91 -20.36 0.36
CA LYS A 476 35.67 -21.01 0.78
C LYS A 476 34.48 -20.26 0.18
N ASN A 477 33.51 -21.01 -0.33
CA ASN A 477 32.25 -20.43 -0.78
C ASN A 477 31.38 -19.98 0.41
N ASP A 478 30.34 -19.20 0.12
CA ASP A 478 29.44 -18.68 1.15
C ASP A 478 28.69 -19.80 1.88
N TRP A 479 28.38 -20.91 1.20
CA TRP A 479 27.76 -22.07 1.84
C TRP A 479 28.61 -22.60 3.00
N ASP A 480 29.90 -22.82 2.75
CA ASP A 480 30.85 -23.34 3.72
C ASP A 480 31.08 -22.38 4.88
N THR A 481 31.01 -21.08 4.61
CA THR A 481 31.23 -20.03 5.60
C THR A 481 30.01 -19.84 6.51
N TYR A 482 28.80 -19.86 5.95
CA TYR A 482 27.58 -19.42 6.63
C TYR A 482 26.58 -20.53 6.94
N PHE A 483 26.49 -21.59 6.12
CA PHE A 483 25.48 -22.64 6.26
C PHE A 483 26.02 -23.91 6.93
N LYS A 484 27.34 -24.16 6.86
CA LYS A 484 28.00 -25.24 7.63
C LYS A 484 28.28 -24.88 9.09
N THR A 485 28.09 -23.62 9.50
CA THR A 485 28.29 -23.18 10.89
C THR A 485 26.97 -22.73 11.49
N TYR A 486 26.59 -23.29 12.64
CA TYR A 486 25.35 -22.94 13.33
C TYR A 486 25.24 -21.42 13.58
N GLY A 487 24.03 -20.87 13.47
CA GLY A 487 23.73 -19.44 13.68
C GLY A 487 24.21 -18.44 12.62
N LYS A 488 25.18 -18.79 11.77
CA LYS A 488 25.73 -17.86 10.77
C LYS A 488 24.84 -17.64 9.55
N TRP A 489 23.96 -18.60 9.22
CA TRP A 489 23.05 -18.47 8.08
C TRP A 489 22.05 -17.33 8.28
N ILE A 490 21.64 -17.04 9.52
CA ILE A 490 20.74 -15.91 9.81
C ILE A 490 21.44 -14.58 9.55
N ASP A 491 22.73 -14.45 9.92
CA ASP A 491 23.52 -13.25 9.59
C ASP A 491 23.66 -13.08 8.08
N TYR A 492 23.84 -14.19 7.35
CA TYR A 492 23.91 -14.17 5.90
C TYR A 492 22.59 -13.75 5.24
N LEU A 493 21.44 -14.24 5.72
CA LEU A 493 20.14 -13.76 5.24
C LEU A 493 19.91 -12.28 5.56
N TYR A 494 20.38 -11.84 6.73
CA TYR A 494 20.25 -10.45 7.14
C TYR A 494 21.06 -9.50 6.27
N ASP A 495 22.35 -9.76 6.10
CA ASP A 495 23.28 -8.88 5.38
C ASP A 495 24.36 -9.69 4.65
N ASN A 496 24.07 -10.12 3.43
CA ASN A 496 25.05 -10.72 2.52
C ASN A 496 25.45 -9.78 1.39
N LYS A 497 26.64 -10.04 0.83
CA LYS A 497 27.19 -9.37 -0.35
C LYS A 497 27.05 -10.22 -1.63
N ASN A 498 26.18 -11.22 -1.64
CA ASN A 498 26.04 -12.12 -2.78
C ASN A 498 25.25 -11.44 -3.89
N GLU A 499 25.95 -10.96 -4.92
CA GLU A 499 25.34 -10.27 -6.08
C GLU A 499 24.42 -11.18 -6.89
N LYS A 500 24.69 -12.50 -6.92
CA LYS A 500 23.84 -13.49 -7.62
C LYS A 500 22.49 -13.68 -6.93
N LEU A 501 22.44 -13.58 -5.60
CA LEU A 501 21.19 -13.55 -4.86
C LEU A 501 20.48 -12.19 -4.99
N GLY A 502 21.27 -11.10 -5.11
CA GLY A 502 20.75 -9.75 -5.29
C GLY A 502 19.94 -9.19 -4.12
N LEU A 503 19.87 -9.92 -2.99
CA LEU A 503 18.89 -9.73 -1.93
C LEU A 503 19.50 -10.04 -0.55
N SER A 504 19.21 -9.18 0.42
CA SER A 504 19.32 -9.45 1.86
C SER A 504 18.16 -8.76 2.58
N ILE A 505 17.82 -9.19 3.80
CA ILE A 505 16.76 -8.53 4.58
C ILE A 505 17.09 -7.06 4.80
N LYS A 506 18.37 -6.73 5.05
CA LYS A 506 18.83 -5.35 5.17
C LYS A 506 18.57 -4.54 3.90
N LYS A 507 18.85 -5.10 2.71
CA LYS A 507 18.52 -4.45 1.43
C LYS A 507 17.01 -4.26 1.26
N LEU A 508 16.18 -5.25 1.63
CA LEU A 508 14.72 -5.12 1.61
C LEU A 508 14.20 -3.99 2.50
N LEU A 509 14.84 -3.80 3.67
CA LEU A 509 14.45 -2.76 4.62
C LEU A 509 14.92 -1.36 4.20
N GLN A 510 16.01 -1.27 3.45
CA GLN A 510 16.67 -0.01 3.08
C GLN A 510 16.32 0.50 1.68
N ASN A 511 15.94 -0.38 0.76
CA ASN A 511 15.52 0.03 -0.56
C ASN A 511 14.06 0.54 -0.55
N PRO A 512 13.70 1.49 -1.43
CA PRO A 512 12.32 1.86 -1.67
C PRO A 512 11.44 0.64 -1.95
N LEU A 513 10.22 0.61 -1.40
CA LEU A 513 9.31 -0.52 -1.58
C LEU A 513 8.98 -0.79 -3.06
N LYS A 514 8.96 0.26 -3.90
CA LYS A 514 8.72 0.15 -5.35
C LYS A 514 9.82 -0.64 -6.06
N ASP A 515 11.04 -0.63 -5.53
CA ASP A 515 12.19 -1.32 -6.13
C ASP A 515 12.20 -2.80 -5.75
N LEU A 516 11.43 -3.22 -4.74
CA LEU A 516 11.37 -4.61 -4.29
C LEU A 516 10.75 -5.54 -5.34
N ALA A 517 9.77 -5.05 -6.10
CA ALA A 517 9.14 -5.81 -7.18
C ALA A 517 10.10 -6.09 -8.35
N ASN A 518 11.17 -5.30 -8.48
CA ASN A 518 12.18 -5.45 -9.53
C ASN A 518 13.36 -6.34 -9.11
N LEU A 519 13.33 -6.90 -7.89
CA LEU A 519 14.40 -7.78 -7.43
C LEU A 519 14.38 -9.10 -8.20
N PRO A 520 15.56 -9.69 -8.51
CA PRO A 520 15.66 -10.94 -9.28
C PRO A 520 14.80 -12.09 -8.75
N LEU A 521 14.55 -12.13 -7.44
CA LEU A 521 13.78 -13.18 -6.76
C LEU A 521 12.28 -13.16 -7.10
N PHE A 522 11.70 -11.98 -7.34
CA PHE A 522 10.26 -11.84 -7.56
C PHE A 522 9.88 -11.92 -9.04
N GLY A 523 10.88 -12.16 -9.91
CA GLY A 523 10.74 -12.09 -11.36
C GLY A 523 10.57 -10.64 -11.78
N SER A 524 11.38 -10.17 -12.73
CA SER A 524 11.04 -8.97 -13.47
C SER A 524 9.79 -9.27 -14.27
N SER A 525 8.61 -9.08 -13.68
CA SER A 525 7.38 -8.99 -14.45
C SER A 525 7.53 -7.72 -15.27
N THR A 526 8.01 -7.88 -16.50
CA THR A 526 7.83 -6.87 -17.54
C THR A 526 6.33 -6.67 -17.62
N LYS A 527 5.83 -5.62 -16.95
CA LYS A 527 4.48 -5.13 -17.17
C LYS A 527 4.38 -4.96 -18.68
N GLU A 528 3.45 -5.68 -19.31
CA GLU A 528 3.06 -5.34 -20.67
C GLU A 528 2.71 -3.86 -20.64
N SER A 529 3.52 -3.03 -21.28
CA SER A 529 3.21 -1.62 -21.42
C SER A 529 1.88 -1.55 -22.16
N SER A 530 0.88 -0.93 -21.56
CA SER A 530 -0.32 -0.53 -22.28
C SER A 530 0.13 0.26 -23.50
N ASN A 531 -0.09 -0.25 -24.71
CA ASN A 531 0.25 0.44 -25.95
C ASN A 531 -0.75 1.58 -26.25
N ILE A 532 -1.04 2.39 -25.24
CA ILE A 532 -2.02 3.47 -25.27
C ILE A 532 -1.24 4.77 -25.31
N PHE A 533 -1.51 5.59 -26.32
CA PHE A 533 -0.90 6.90 -26.43
C PHE A 533 -1.38 7.83 -25.31
N ASP A 534 -0.45 8.56 -24.70
CA ASP A 534 -0.70 9.50 -23.60
C ASP A 534 -1.39 8.86 -22.38
N ASP A 535 -1.06 7.60 -22.09
CA ASP A 535 -1.60 6.87 -20.95
C ASP A 535 -1.11 7.45 -19.62
N LYS A 536 -2.00 8.20 -18.95
CA LYS A 536 -1.68 8.91 -17.71
C LYS A 536 -1.41 7.90 -16.59
N LYS A 537 -0.20 7.96 -16.03
CA LYS A 537 0.17 7.13 -14.88
C LYS A 537 -0.76 7.38 -13.71
N VAL A 538 -1.39 6.31 -13.21
CA VAL A 538 -2.25 6.39 -12.03
C VAL A 538 -1.42 6.30 -10.77
N PHE A 539 -1.30 7.42 -10.07
CA PHE A 539 -0.62 7.44 -8.78
C PHE A 539 -1.50 6.83 -7.69
N GLY A 540 -1.24 5.60 -7.27
CA GLY A 540 -2.01 4.94 -6.22
C GLY A 540 -1.45 5.24 -4.84
N MET A 541 -0.33 4.56 -4.54
CA MET A 541 0.37 4.61 -3.26
C MET A 541 1.86 4.95 -3.44
N GLU A 542 2.26 5.57 -4.56
CA GLU A 542 3.68 5.89 -4.81
C GLU A 542 4.30 6.73 -3.70
N PHE A 543 3.56 7.65 -3.08
CA PHE A 543 4.09 8.42 -1.95
C PHE A 543 4.58 7.53 -0.78
N LEU A 544 4.04 6.32 -0.64
CA LEU A 544 4.55 5.29 0.28
C LEU A 544 5.59 4.40 -0.38
N THR A 545 5.35 3.93 -1.61
CA THR A 545 6.24 2.93 -2.22
C THR A 545 7.58 3.51 -2.63
N GLU A 546 7.70 4.84 -2.75
CA GLU A 546 8.98 5.55 -2.90
C GLU A 546 9.84 5.56 -1.64
N LYS A 547 9.27 5.22 -0.48
CA LYS A 547 9.99 5.17 0.79
C LYS A 547 10.48 3.76 1.07
N SER A 548 11.60 3.66 1.77
CA SER A 548 12.03 2.41 2.37
C SER A 548 11.31 2.15 3.69
N LEU A 549 11.30 0.89 4.16
CA LEU A 549 10.80 0.60 5.52
C LEU A 549 11.61 1.34 6.59
N LYS A 550 12.91 1.51 6.37
CA LYS A 550 13.78 2.32 7.22
C LYS A 550 13.29 3.75 7.36
N ASP A 551 12.96 4.41 6.24
CA ASP A 551 12.47 5.80 6.26
C ASP A 551 11.13 5.91 6.98
N ILE A 552 10.23 4.96 6.75
CA ILE A 552 8.91 4.92 7.39
C ILE A 552 9.05 4.74 8.90
N VAL A 553 9.84 3.75 9.34
CA VAL A 553 10.07 3.46 10.77
C VAL A 553 10.73 4.65 11.47
N ASN A 554 11.76 5.22 10.88
CA ASN A 554 12.44 6.39 11.44
C ASN A 554 11.49 7.60 11.52
N SER A 555 10.68 7.84 10.48
CA SER A 555 9.69 8.93 10.49
C SER A 555 8.61 8.75 11.55
N ILE A 556 8.13 7.51 11.76
CA ILE A 556 7.18 7.22 12.84
C ILE A 556 7.85 7.45 14.20
N SER A 557 9.08 6.98 14.38
CA SER A 557 9.87 7.17 15.61
C SER A 557 10.06 8.66 15.93
N ASP A 558 10.45 9.46 14.94
CA ASP A 558 10.66 10.90 15.10
C ASP A 558 9.36 11.65 15.42
N ASN A 559 8.25 11.28 14.76
CA ASN A 559 6.94 11.86 15.01
C ASN A 559 6.32 11.44 16.35
N LEU A 560 6.74 10.29 16.89
CA LEU A 560 6.33 9.80 18.20
C LEU A 560 7.03 10.56 19.33
N GLY A 561 8.33 10.84 19.18
CA GLY A 561 9.15 11.51 20.19
C GLY A 561 9.26 10.69 21.48
N ASP A 562 9.14 11.36 22.64
CA ASP A 562 9.24 10.73 23.97
C ASP A 562 7.92 10.10 24.46
N LYS A 563 6.90 10.04 23.60
CA LYS A 563 5.58 9.50 23.97
C LYS A 563 5.62 7.99 24.06
N LYS A 564 4.88 7.45 25.03
CA LYS A 564 4.84 6.01 25.34
C LYS A 564 3.45 5.41 25.17
N PRO A 565 2.84 5.46 23.97
CA PRO A 565 1.49 4.95 23.78
C PRO A 565 1.44 3.45 23.97
N VAL A 566 0.54 3.03 24.87
CA VAL A 566 0.20 1.62 25.11
C VAL A 566 -1.23 1.40 24.63
N ILE A 567 -1.39 0.55 23.62
CA ILE A 567 -2.70 0.15 23.10
C ILE A 567 -3.27 -0.89 24.07
N LYS A 568 -4.44 -0.60 24.64
CA LYS A 568 -5.17 -1.54 25.51
C LYS A 568 -6.28 -2.19 24.71
N PHE A 569 -6.18 -3.50 24.47
CA PHE A 569 -7.16 -4.19 23.63
C PHE A 569 -8.53 -4.34 24.33
N ASP A 570 -8.55 -4.45 25.66
CA ASP A 570 -9.81 -4.50 26.41
C ASP A 570 -10.68 -3.24 26.24
N SER A 571 -10.07 -2.08 25.98
CA SER A 571 -10.82 -0.85 25.65
C SER A 571 -11.63 -1.03 24.36
N PHE A 572 -11.11 -1.77 23.38
CA PHE A 572 -11.82 -2.12 22.15
C PHE A 572 -12.87 -3.22 22.39
N ALA A 573 -12.59 -4.20 23.24
CA ALA A 573 -13.58 -5.20 23.61
C ALA A 573 -14.83 -4.56 24.22
N GLU A 574 -14.62 -3.62 25.15
CA GLU A 574 -15.69 -2.91 25.84
C GLU A 574 -16.56 -2.06 24.90
N ILE A 575 -16.00 -1.46 23.82
CA ILE A 575 -16.85 -0.73 22.86
C ILE A 575 -17.77 -1.68 22.10
N PHE A 576 -17.28 -2.86 21.67
CA PHE A 576 -18.13 -3.85 21.01
C PHE A 576 -19.21 -4.40 21.94
N LYS A 577 -18.86 -4.64 23.20
CA LYS A 577 -19.81 -4.99 24.25
C LYS A 577 -20.94 -3.99 24.39
N ARG A 578 -20.60 -2.70 24.48
CA ARG A 578 -21.58 -1.62 24.58
C ARG A 578 -22.43 -1.46 23.32
N LEU A 579 -21.89 -1.81 22.15
CA LEU A 579 -22.61 -1.77 20.87
C LEU A 579 -23.71 -2.84 20.76
N TYR A 580 -23.48 -4.08 21.21
CA TYR A 580 -24.50 -5.13 21.14
C TYR A 580 -25.42 -5.18 22.37
N THR A 581 -24.98 -4.65 23.51
CA THR A 581 -25.80 -4.64 24.74
C THR A 581 -27.08 -3.83 24.49
N ASN A 582 -28.24 -4.40 24.82
CA ASN A 582 -29.56 -3.80 24.58
C ASN A 582 -29.81 -3.40 23.12
N ASP A 583 -29.21 -4.10 22.15
CA ASP A 583 -29.34 -3.81 20.71
C ASP A 583 -28.90 -2.39 20.33
N THR A 584 -27.99 -1.74 21.08
CA THR A 584 -27.63 -0.32 20.90
C THR A 584 -27.23 0.03 19.46
N PHE A 585 -26.38 -0.76 18.81
CA PHE A 585 -25.95 -0.51 17.43
C PHE A 585 -27.10 -0.66 16.43
N LYS A 586 -27.90 -1.72 16.57
CA LYS A 586 -29.08 -1.96 15.75
C LYS A 586 -30.13 -0.85 15.90
N ASN A 587 -30.33 -0.37 17.13
CA ASN A 587 -31.24 0.74 17.42
C ASN A 587 -30.74 2.06 16.80
N ALA A 588 -29.44 2.36 16.92
CA ALA A 588 -28.86 3.57 16.35
C ALA A 588 -28.93 3.60 14.83
N THR A 589 -28.61 2.47 14.17
CA THR A 589 -28.67 2.34 12.70
C THR A 589 -30.10 2.32 12.16
N SER A 590 -31.07 1.94 12.98
CA SER A 590 -32.50 2.01 12.63
C SER A 590 -33.09 3.43 12.79
N ASP A 591 -32.59 4.22 13.76
CA ASP A 591 -33.00 5.61 14.01
C ASP A 591 -31.83 6.60 13.84
N ILE A 592 -31.48 6.86 12.58
CA ILE A 592 -30.33 7.69 12.20
C ILE A 592 -30.43 9.13 12.73
N ASN A 593 -31.65 9.66 12.91
CA ASN A 593 -31.83 11.02 13.47
C ASN A 593 -31.37 11.10 14.93
N ASN A 594 -31.52 9.99 15.66
CA ASN A 594 -31.12 9.89 17.06
C ASN A 594 -29.86 9.05 17.26
N PHE A 595 -29.09 8.78 16.19
CA PHE A 595 -27.91 7.90 16.22
C PHE A 595 -26.96 8.19 17.40
N MET A 596 -26.52 9.44 17.55
CA MET A 596 -25.63 9.83 18.64
C MET A 596 -26.32 9.79 20.02
N LYS A 597 -27.63 10.06 20.09
CA LYS A 597 -28.38 9.93 21.36
C LYS A 597 -28.46 8.49 21.82
N VAL A 598 -28.72 7.56 20.90
CA VAL A 598 -28.71 6.11 21.18
C VAL A 598 -27.33 5.67 21.66
N PHE A 599 -26.25 6.26 21.13
CA PHE A 599 -24.88 6.00 21.58
C PHE A 599 -24.51 6.69 22.89
N GLY A 600 -25.36 7.54 23.45
CA GLY A 600 -25.19 8.14 24.78
C GLY A 600 -25.07 9.65 24.83
N LEU A 601 -25.38 10.38 23.76
CA LEU A 601 -25.45 11.85 23.80
C LEU A 601 -26.77 12.28 24.46
N GLU A 602 -26.67 13.09 25.51
CA GLU A 602 -27.81 13.64 26.23
C GLU A 602 -28.26 14.97 25.64
N ASP A 603 -29.52 15.37 25.87
CA ASP A 603 -30.10 16.61 25.31
C ASP A 603 -29.42 17.89 25.84
N ASN A 604 -28.80 17.81 27.02
CA ASN A 604 -27.99 18.88 27.61
C ASN A 604 -26.56 18.95 26.99
N GLY A 605 -26.26 18.09 26.01
CA GLY A 605 -24.96 18.02 25.35
C GLY A 605 -23.88 17.28 26.13
N THR A 606 -24.21 16.53 27.20
CA THR A 606 -23.25 15.68 27.93
C THR A 606 -23.26 14.23 27.41
N ILE A 607 -22.21 13.49 27.76
CA ILE A 607 -22.09 12.07 27.43
C ILE A 607 -22.53 11.24 28.64
N LYS A 608 -23.48 10.34 28.41
CA LYS A 608 -23.99 9.41 29.43
C LYS A 608 -22.89 8.44 29.86
N ALA A 609 -22.73 8.25 31.17
CA ALA A 609 -21.81 7.26 31.74
C ALA A 609 -22.20 5.83 31.32
N GLY A 610 -21.21 4.98 31.03
CA GLY A 610 -21.39 3.61 30.56
C GLY A 610 -21.83 3.50 29.09
N SER A 611 -21.84 4.60 28.33
CA SER A 611 -22.33 4.62 26.94
C SER A 611 -21.26 4.30 25.89
N VAL A 612 -21.68 4.07 24.65
CA VAL A 612 -20.77 3.84 23.51
C VAL A 612 -19.87 5.06 23.29
N LEU A 613 -20.41 6.28 23.40
CA LEU A 613 -19.64 7.51 23.21
C LEU A 613 -18.58 7.74 24.30
N GLU A 614 -18.87 7.39 25.55
CA GLU A 614 -17.88 7.44 26.62
C GLU A 614 -16.71 6.50 26.32
N GLN A 615 -17.00 5.25 25.91
CA GLN A 615 -15.94 4.30 25.59
C GLN A 615 -15.15 4.70 24.34
N LEU A 616 -15.81 5.28 23.34
CA LEU A 616 -15.14 5.83 22.15
C LEU A 616 -14.17 6.95 22.55
N GLN A 617 -14.55 7.82 23.48
CA GLN A 617 -13.67 8.86 24.00
C GLN A 617 -12.42 8.28 24.67
N VAL A 618 -12.59 7.24 25.51
CA VAL A 618 -11.47 6.54 26.15
C VAL A 618 -10.52 5.96 25.09
N ILE A 619 -11.06 5.25 24.09
CA ILE A 619 -10.24 4.69 23.00
C ILE A 619 -9.47 5.80 22.27
N ILE A 620 -10.12 6.92 21.92
CA ILE A 620 -9.44 8.01 21.22
C ILE A 620 -8.31 8.58 22.08
N GLN A 621 -8.55 8.81 23.38
CA GLN A 621 -7.53 9.33 24.30
C GLN A 621 -6.34 8.38 24.45
N GLU A 622 -6.58 7.08 24.58
CA GLU A 622 -5.50 6.09 24.72
C GLU A 622 -4.66 5.92 23.46
N ASN A 623 -5.21 6.26 22.27
CA ASN A 623 -4.59 5.96 20.98
C ASN A 623 -4.16 7.19 20.16
N VAL A 624 -4.52 8.41 20.59
CA VAL A 624 -4.28 9.65 19.84
C VAL A 624 -2.81 9.85 19.47
N ASP A 625 -1.89 9.47 20.36
CA ASP A 625 -0.46 9.74 20.20
C ASP A 625 0.17 8.93 19.08
N TRP A 626 -0.04 7.62 19.05
CA TRP A 626 0.53 6.79 17.98
C TRP A 626 -0.19 7.00 16.65
N ILE A 627 -1.52 7.19 16.67
CA ILE A 627 -2.29 7.48 15.45
C ILE A 627 -1.80 8.79 14.82
N ASN A 628 -1.59 9.83 15.63
CA ASN A 628 -1.04 11.09 15.14
C ASN A 628 0.37 10.92 14.56
N ALA A 629 1.23 10.11 15.17
CA ALA A 629 2.58 9.87 14.66
C ALA A 629 2.56 9.19 13.28
N VAL A 630 1.70 8.18 13.10
CA VAL A 630 1.49 7.51 11.82
C VAL A 630 0.93 8.48 10.78
N ILE A 631 -0.13 9.22 11.11
CA ILE A 631 -0.76 10.14 10.15
C ILE A 631 0.19 11.26 9.73
N LYS A 632 0.96 11.84 10.66
CA LYS A 632 1.98 12.84 10.32
C LYS A 632 3.06 12.29 9.40
N THR A 633 3.46 11.03 9.59
CA THR A 633 4.40 10.35 8.69
C THR A 633 3.82 10.24 7.28
N LEU A 634 2.56 9.80 7.17
CA LEU A 634 1.88 9.66 5.89
C LEU A 634 1.67 11.01 5.19
N ASP A 635 1.24 12.04 5.93
CA ASP A 635 1.07 13.41 5.43
C ASP A 635 2.39 14.01 4.95
N THR A 636 3.48 13.80 5.68
CA THR A 636 4.83 14.24 5.29
C THR A 636 5.27 13.57 4.00
N ASN A 637 5.12 12.25 3.90
CA ASN A 637 5.46 11.49 2.68
C ASN A 637 4.62 11.96 1.49
N LEU A 638 3.33 12.19 1.69
CA LEU A 638 2.44 12.72 0.66
C LEU A 638 2.87 14.11 0.20
N LYS A 639 3.15 15.04 1.13
CA LYS A 639 3.62 16.41 0.82
C LYS A 639 4.93 16.40 0.05
N GLN A 640 5.89 15.56 0.44
CA GLN A 640 7.15 15.38 -0.30
C GLN A 640 6.90 14.87 -1.71
N PHE A 641 6.00 13.90 -1.88
CA PHE A 641 5.62 13.41 -3.21
C PHE A 641 4.93 14.49 -4.06
N LYS A 642 4.04 15.31 -3.46
CA LYS A 642 3.42 16.46 -4.15
C LYS A 642 4.48 17.46 -4.62
N ALA A 643 5.49 17.73 -3.79
CA ALA A 643 6.58 18.62 -4.16
C ALA A 643 7.38 18.10 -5.36
N LYS A 644 7.69 16.79 -5.39
CA LYS A 644 8.34 16.17 -6.56
C LYS A 644 7.52 16.27 -7.84
N LEU A 645 6.19 16.10 -7.75
CA LEU A 645 5.29 16.30 -8.89
C LEU A 645 5.28 17.75 -9.38
N SER A 646 5.29 18.72 -8.47
CA SER A 646 5.42 20.14 -8.81
C SER A 646 6.75 20.43 -9.52
N VAL A 647 7.86 19.87 -9.04
CA VAL A 647 9.17 20.00 -9.71
C VAL A 647 9.12 19.41 -11.12
N ALA A 648 8.45 18.26 -11.30
CA ALA A 648 8.27 17.65 -12.61
C ALA A 648 7.42 18.50 -13.56
N GLU A 649 6.35 19.14 -13.05
CA GLU A 649 5.54 20.09 -13.80
C GLU A 649 6.37 21.30 -14.24
N ASP A 650 7.07 21.95 -13.32
CA ASP A 650 7.87 23.14 -13.57
C ASP A 650 8.96 22.86 -14.61
N ALA A 651 9.67 21.73 -14.46
CA ALA A 651 10.69 21.30 -15.43
C ALA A 651 10.09 21.07 -16.83
N SER A 652 8.89 20.46 -16.90
CA SER A 652 8.21 20.20 -18.17
C SER A 652 7.73 21.49 -18.85
N ILE A 653 7.23 22.45 -18.07
CA ILE A 653 6.86 23.79 -18.53
C ILE A 653 8.10 24.53 -19.05
N ASP A 654 9.23 24.43 -18.36
CA ASP A 654 10.48 25.08 -18.77
C ASP A 654 11.07 24.50 -20.05
N VAL A 655 10.96 23.19 -20.26
CA VAL A 655 11.28 22.56 -21.55
C VAL A 655 10.32 23.08 -22.60
N PHE A 656 9.00 23.03 -22.37
CA PHE A 656 7.98 23.49 -23.31
C PHE A 656 8.21 24.93 -23.79
N LYS A 657 8.52 25.86 -22.87
CA LYS A 657 8.82 27.26 -23.19
C LYS A 657 10.07 27.41 -24.08
N ALA A 658 11.06 26.54 -23.93
CA ALA A 658 12.31 26.57 -24.69
C ALA A 658 12.21 25.95 -26.10
N LEU A 659 11.13 25.21 -26.39
CA LEU A 659 10.92 24.58 -27.69
C LEU A 659 10.57 25.62 -28.77
N LYS A 660 11.26 25.52 -29.91
CA LYS A 660 10.94 26.25 -31.14
C LYS A 660 10.23 25.32 -32.12
N VAL A 661 9.28 25.85 -32.88
CA VAL A 661 8.51 25.08 -33.86
C VAL A 661 8.54 25.76 -35.21
N ASP A 662 8.97 25.00 -36.21
CA ASP A 662 8.78 25.33 -37.62
C ASP A 662 7.65 24.47 -38.19
N THR A 663 6.75 25.08 -38.94
CA THR A 663 5.54 24.43 -39.46
C THR A 663 5.52 24.43 -40.98
N GLU A 664 5.23 23.28 -41.56
CA GLU A 664 5.04 23.06 -42.99
C GLU A 664 3.61 22.56 -43.22
N LEU A 665 2.85 23.26 -44.08
CA LEU A 665 1.52 22.82 -44.51
C LEU A 665 1.69 21.82 -45.65
N LYS A 666 1.30 20.55 -45.44
CA LYS A 666 1.28 19.55 -46.51
C LYS A 666 0.01 19.67 -47.34
N GLU A 667 -1.13 19.58 -46.66
CA GLU A 667 -2.47 19.67 -47.24
C GLU A 667 -3.42 20.37 -46.25
N THR A 668 -4.65 20.66 -46.67
CA THR A 668 -5.66 21.20 -45.76
C THR A 668 -5.84 20.28 -44.56
N ASN A 669 -5.65 20.82 -43.35
CA ASN A 669 -5.71 20.10 -42.08
C ASN A 669 -4.62 19.02 -41.88
N ASP A 670 -3.53 19.06 -42.65
CA ASP A 670 -2.38 18.17 -42.53
C ASP A 670 -1.09 19.01 -42.40
N PHE A 671 -0.48 18.95 -41.23
CA PHE A 671 0.64 19.80 -40.86
C PHE A 671 1.84 18.98 -40.38
N VAL A 672 3.02 19.42 -40.79
CA VAL A 672 4.28 18.87 -40.34
C VAL A 672 4.99 19.88 -39.45
N TYR A 673 5.33 19.46 -38.25
CA TYR A 673 5.98 20.26 -37.22
C TYR A 673 7.40 19.77 -36.98
N THR A 674 8.38 20.64 -37.16
CA THR A 674 9.77 20.40 -36.74
C THR A 674 10.01 21.14 -35.44
N ILE A 675 10.24 20.39 -34.38
CA ILE A 675 10.40 20.92 -33.02
C ILE A 675 11.85 20.80 -32.62
N THR A 676 12.46 21.94 -32.30
CA THR A 676 13.84 22.02 -31.85
C THR A 676 13.88 22.48 -30.41
N ASP A 677 14.47 21.69 -29.53
CA ASP A 677 14.83 22.12 -28.19
C ASP A 677 16.07 23.00 -28.24
N SER A 678 15.91 24.28 -27.92
CA SER A 678 17.00 25.25 -27.97
C SER A 678 18.10 25.02 -26.92
N LYS A 679 17.84 24.21 -25.88
CA LYS A 679 18.84 23.87 -24.85
C LYS A 679 19.69 22.67 -25.26
N THR A 680 19.07 21.63 -25.84
CA THR A 680 19.75 20.36 -26.17
C THR A 680 20.09 20.20 -27.66
N ASN A 681 19.51 21.03 -28.54
CA ASN A 681 19.51 20.89 -30.00
C ASN A 681 18.87 19.57 -30.51
N THR A 682 18.09 18.90 -29.68
CA THR A 682 17.32 17.72 -30.09
C THR A 682 16.19 18.17 -31.03
N VAL A 683 16.01 17.44 -32.13
CA VAL A 683 14.99 17.74 -33.15
C VAL A 683 14.03 16.57 -33.28
N ASN A 684 12.73 16.82 -33.12
CA ASN A 684 11.68 15.86 -33.44
C ASN A 684 10.81 16.42 -34.57
N LYS A 685 10.38 15.55 -35.48
CA LYS A 685 9.48 15.89 -36.57
C LYS A 685 8.18 15.09 -36.42
N PHE A 686 7.05 15.79 -36.40
CA PHE A 686 5.72 15.18 -36.26
C PHE A 686 4.82 15.59 -37.41
N GLU A 687 4.05 14.65 -37.94
CA GLU A 687 2.92 14.90 -38.86
C GLU A 687 1.62 14.76 -38.07
N ILE A 688 0.77 15.78 -38.11
CA ILE A 688 -0.49 15.83 -37.37
C ILE A 688 -1.63 16.15 -38.34
N LYS A 689 -2.61 15.25 -38.41
CA LYS A 689 -3.79 15.40 -39.28
C LYS A 689 -5.03 15.67 -38.44
N LEU A 690 -5.88 16.57 -38.93
CA LEU A 690 -7.15 16.88 -38.32
C LEU A 690 -8.32 16.38 -39.17
N THR A 691 -9.37 15.92 -38.51
CA THR A 691 -10.67 15.62 -39.12
C THR A 691 -11.73 16.57 -38.60
N SER A 692 -12.79 16.79 -39.38
CA SER A 692 -13.95 17.55 -38.91
C SER A 692 -14.98 16.63 -38.25
N GLU A 693 -15.52 17.07 -37.10
CA GLU A 693 -16.65 16.46 -36.41
C GLU A 693 -17.58 17.56 -35.90
N GLN A 694 -18.87 17.48 -36.25
CA GLN A 694 -19.93 18.39 -35.73
C GLN A 694 -19.53 19.88 -35.75
N SER A 695 -18.95 20.33 -36.87
CA SER A 695 -18.51 21.71 -37.12
C SER A 695 -17.24 22.18 -36.39
N TYR A 696 -16.48 21.27 -35.78
CA TYR A 696 -15.17 21.53 -35.18
C TYR A 696 -14.10 20.60 -35.77
N LEU A 697 -12.83 20.92 -35.53
CA LEU A 697 -11.68 20.06 -35.85
C LEU A 697 -11.25 19.24 -34.64
N LEU A 698 -10.73 18.04 -34.88
CA LEU A 698 -10.11 17.14 -33.91
C LEU A 698 -8.87 16.51 -34.53
N ILE A 699 -7.84 16.25 -33.73
CA ILE A 699 -6.65 15.50 -34.16
C ILE A 699 -7.05 14.05 -34.39
N SER A 700 -6.87 13.56 -35.61
CA SER A 700 -7.23 12.20 -36.04
C SER A 700 -6.03 11.29 -36.27
N SER A 701 -4.85 11.85 -36.55
CA SER A 701 -3.63 11.08 -36.75
C SER A 701 -2.39 11.85 -36.28
N ILE A 702 -1.46 11.10 -35.67
CA ILE A 702 -0.13 11.58 -35.23
C ILE A 702 0.92 10.57 -35.66
N ASP A 703 1.90 11.03 -36.43
CA ASP A 703 3.07 10.24 -36.84
C ASP A 703 4.36 10.97 -36.50
N LYS A 704 5.41 10.22 -36.15
CA LYS A 704 6.78 10.74 -36.01
C LYS A 704 7.57 10.39 -37.27
N LEU A 705 8.17 11.39 -37.91
CA LEU A 705 8.88 11.29 -39.19
C LEU A 705 10.39 11.07 -39.04
#